data_AF-A0A661CVC3-F1
#
_entry.id   AF-A0A661CVC3-F1
#
_cell.length_a   1.000
_cell.length_b   1.000
_cell.length_c   1.000
_cell.angle_alpha   90.00
_cell.angle_beta   90.00
_cell.angle_gamma   90.00
#
_symmetry.space_group_name_H-M   'P 1'
#
loop_
_entity.id
_entity.type
_entity.pdbx_description
1 polymer ?
#
loop_
_entity_poly.entity_id
_entity_poly.type
_entity_poly.pdbx_seq_one_letter_code
_entity_poly.pdbx_strand_id
1 'polypeptide(L)'
;MKKKRTIPIGLSLLGLASHVPAEVEYPSFSWTTGKLHLPIVDARPSGVFDVNMDWLTENQDPMIFVLQDVKEASATTPVSATFSIENNTLLMPTVEVSGRSEGLVHYKAVFEMMPNTEPLQFVLTKAVQLGPLKIGGLFPFSGIGSEFYREKPYNGALLAIKHLTEAGFEVEMLSADSKTNATDGVAAARQLVEENNVQVLVGGSSNNVTTAVAEQVTIPNQVLQISYGSSSYVITELPVDSDQDLLFRTSVSDAAYGIVLAKAAYDQGYRKLAIFYVADNQGLSDVFQENFENWGGKIVAAIPLSVEVATSYQNELQQAAQEGAEALVALSTPEHASVYMKEALVGGFFKQFLAVVPTQSKTILEQMAGVAIPDGSCAATPSFVSTDSLDKFNTSYQAEYGESSPQLTSENAYDAVIVATLAAWAAKKNGEVITPLSIRNHLREVAGPPGEEIKPGIEDLKPARELLQAGKPINYTGASGEVNFDENGDVLAPLDIVCSQDGIAVTQATLMPNNFEVVGVAGMFFHGNEDIIRYQESALGNLVADVMLEAAKNEGAVAALTNTGILRTSIGEGEVTLAELLMTLPFGNTLVVLEVTGRELVAALDHGLTHAGGEATSAFPNIAGMQVNYCDHKACSDALLEGGVVTSLSIEGTAIDMDKTYQVATNDFLANGGDRFTMLEEACQRGNCRNIDTLLVDLVAEEFRNYSPVTRKIEPRINPISSVKLGGVFPLRGSWSEFGKSFLQSAKLAIKHLEKAGYPVTLIVADSKTDPTVGVSASRPLIETWDVAALIASATSGVTIPIAEQVAIPNQVPQMGYAATSPKITVLEADIGHDFLFRTAVSDTTQGLVLASMAYDAGYRQVSILYIDDPYGRGLMAVFTENFEKLGGSVVASVPHEDKTTSYQSELSQAALGGEPEALVAISFPAQIGVYLPQALKNGFFDKFLFVDASKSEKLIEVVGADVLEGMCGTGPGAAQTASLLNFNTSYEAEYGESPSTAPFLPNAYDAVIIEALAAYAAQVQNGSTTPVGLRDQLRDVAGQPGEEINASIEDLKRAFELLQAGKPINYEGASGNVDFDDKGEVMGPTEIWCYEGGEIVSKELVSPNSPQ
;
A
#
# COMPACT_ATOMS: atom_id res chain seq x y z
N MET A 1 32.95 -34.19 -60.66
CA MET A 1 33.16 -33.85 -59.24
C MET A 1 31.87 -34.14 -58.47
N LYS A 2 31.78 -35.30 -57.80
CA LYS A 2 30.87 -35.58 -56.67
C LYS A 2 31.55 -36.69 -55.87
N LYS A 3 32.49 -36.32 -54.99
CA LYS A 3 33.01 -37.27 -53.99
C LYS A 3 31.96 -37.31 -52.88
N LYS A 4 31.17 -38.38 -52.82
CA LYS A 4 30.46 -38.77 -51.60
C LYS A 4 31.54 -38.97 -50.53
N ARG A 5 31.61 -38.08 -49.54
CA ARG A 5 32.31 -38.36 -48.29
C ARG A 5 31.35 -39.14 -47.42
N THR A 6 31.69 -40.39 -47.13
CA THR A 6 31.04 -41.16 -46.06
C THR A 6 31.80 -40.82 -44.78
N ILE A 7 31.12 -40.24 -43.80
CA ILE A 7 31.68 -39.96 -42.47
C ILE A 7 31.15 -41.04 -41.53
N PRO A 8 32.00 -41.79 -40.81
CA PRO A 8 31.55 -42.77 -39.83
C PRO A 8 31.11 -42.04 -38.55
N ILE A 9 29.86 -42.23 -38.14
CA ILE A 9 29.37 -41.84 -36.82
C ILE A 9 29.67 -43.01 -35.87
N GLY A 10 30.48 -42.80 -34.84
CA GLY A 10 30.79 -43.81 -33.84
C GLY A 10 29.85 -43.69 -32.64
N LEU A 11 29.03 -44.71 -32.38
CA LEU A 11 28.34 -44.90 -31.10
C LEU A 11 29.19 -45.78 -30.18
N SER A 12 29.53 -45.30 -28.99
CA SER A 12 30.14 -46.12 -27.93
C SER A 12 29.07 -46.68 -26.99
N LEU A 13 28.81 -47.98 -27.07
CA LEU A 13 27.90 -48.74 -26.19
C LEU A 13 28.67 -49.31 -24.97
N LEU A 14 28.34 -48.89 -23.75
CA LEU A 14 28.76 -49.58 -22.54
C LEU A 14 27.79 -50.73 -22.21
N GLY A 15 28.19 -51.93 -22.65
CA GLY A 15 28.02 -53.17 -21.88
C GLY A 15 26.67 -53.89 -21.92
N LEU A 16 26.35 -54.57 -23.03
CA LEU A 16 25.92 -55.97 -23.05
C LEU A 16 25.76 -56.43 -24.51
N ALA A 17 26.80 -57.08 -25.02
CA ALA A 17 26.80 -57.70 -26.34
C ALA A 17 26.11 -59.06 -26.26
N SER A 18 24.96 -59.20 -26.94
CA SER A 18 24.63 -60.33 -27.83
C SER A 18 23.14 -60.29 -28.22
N HIS A 19 22.86 -60.44 -29.52
CA HIS A 19 21.56 -60.59 -30.19
C HIS A 19 20.92 -59.33 -30.83
N VAL A 20 21.48 -58.88 -31.96
CA VAL A 20 20.69 -58.29 -33.06
C VAL A 20 21.26 -58.79 -34.40
N PRO A 21 20.44 -59.31 -35.34
CA PRO A 21 20.86 -59.79 -36.66
C PRO A 21 21.17 -58.66 -37.65
N ALA A 22 21.93 -58.99 -38.69
CA ALA A 22 22.65 -58.09 -39.61
C ALA A 22 21.82 -57.37 -40.70
N GLU A 23 20.59 -56.94 -40.42
CA GLU A 23 19.77 -56.16 -41.37
C GLU A 23 19.15 -54.94 -40.68
N VAL A 24 19.93 -53.86 -40.56
CA VAL A 24 19.41 -52.52 -40.28
C VAL A 24 20.08 -51.55 -41.26
N GLU A 25 19.29 -50.90 -42.12
CA GLU A 25 19.79 -49.83 -42.99
C GLU A 25 20.21 -48.62 -42.14
N TYR A 26 21.44 -48.16 -42.33
CA TYR A 26 21.98 -46.97 -41.65
C TYR A 26 21.38 -45.68 -42.25
N PRO A 27 21.22 -44.60 -41.46
CA PRO A 27 20.64 -43.34 -41.94
C PRO A 27 21.41 -42.78 -43.14
N SER A 28 20.69 -42.34 -44.16
CA SER A 28 21.27 -41.80 -45.40
C SER A 28 21.19 -40.28 -45.43
N PHE A 29 22.33 -39.62 -45.65
CA PHE A 29 22.44 -38.16 -45.73
C PHE A 29 22.43 -37.71 -47.20
N SER A 30 21.57 -36.74 -47.55
CA SER A 30 21.50 -36.16 -48.90
C SER A 30 21.89 -34.68 -48.89
N TRP A 31 23.03 -34.36 -49.50
CA TRP A 31 23.63 -33.02 -49.46
C TRP A 31 22.93 -31.97 -50.35
N THR A 32 21.91 -32.36 -51.13
CA THR A 32 21.21 -31.44 -52.05
C THR A 32 19.97 -30.78 -51.46
N THR A 33 19.53 -31.16 -50.26
CA THR A 33 18.26 -30.68 -49.67
C THR A 33 18.39 -30.15 -48.24
N GLY A 34 19.58 -30.20 -47.61
CA GLY A 34 19.75 -29.75 -46.21
C GLY A 34 18.95 -30.56 -45.18
N LYS A 35 18.60 -31.82 -45.48
CA LYS A 35 17.73 -32.67 -44.66
C LYS A 35 18.44 -33.96 -44.24
N LEU A 36 18.43 -34.23 -42.94
CA LEU A 36 18.81 -35.51 -42.35
C LEU A 36 17.55 -36.34 -42.10
N HIS A 37 17.50 -37.56 -42.65
CA HIS A 37 16.41 -38.51 -42.42
C HIS A 37 16.88 -39.57 -41.42
N LEU A 38 16.18 -39.67 -40.28
CA LEU A 38 16.43 -40.69 -39.26
C LEU A 38 15.30 -41.73 -39.31
N PRO A 39 15.59 -43.00 -39.67
CA PRO A 39 14.59 -44.06 -39.60
C PRO A 39 14.37 -44.47 -38.13
N ILE A 40 13.12 -44.53 -37.70
CA ILE A 40 12.76 -45.12 -36.40
C ILE A 40 12.75 -46.65 -36.60
N VAL A 41 13.77 -47.34 -36.10
CA VAL A 41 13.85 -48.80 -36.12
C VAL A 41 13.13 -49.32 -34.88
N ASP A 42 12.05 -50.08 -35.12
CA ASP A 42 11.25 -50.90 -34.20
C ASP A 42 11.50 -50.67 -32.68
N ALA A 43 10.54 -50.00 -32.03
CA ALA A 43 10.63 -49.55 -30.65
C ALA A 43 10.97 -50.70 -29.67
N ARG A 44 12.20 -50.67 -29.12
CA ARG A 44 12.54 -51.33 -27.84
C ARG A 44 12.54 -50.28 -26.71
N PRO A 45 12.38 -50.71 -25.44
CA PRO A 45 12.29 -49.79 -24.31
C PRO A 45 13.65 -49.14 -24.06
N SER A 46 13.71 -47.80 -24.15
CA SER A 46 14.84 -46.92 -23.83
C SER A 46 16.15 -47.16 -24.60
N GLY A 47 16.59 -46.14 -25.34
CA GLY A 47 17.94 -46.03 -25.90
C GLY A 47 18.34 -44.57 -26.02
N VAL A 48 19.54 -44.23 -25.55
CA VAL A 48 20.18 -42.92 -25.76
C VAL A 48 20.99 -43.00 -27.06
N PHE A 49 20.86 -42.00 -27.92
CA PHE A 49 21.68 -41.88 -29.13
C PHE A 49 22.42 -40.55 -29.09
N ASP A 50 23.75 -40.61 -29.05
CA ASP A 50 24.59 -39.42 -29.17
C ASP A 50 24.82 -39.11 -30.66
N VAL A 51 24.45 -37.91 -31.10
CA VAL A 51 24.78 -37.40 -32.43
C VAL A 51 25.78 -36.26 -32.25
N ASN A 52 27.07 -36.56 -32.48
CA ASN A 52 28.10 -35.53 -32.48
C ASN A 52 27.92 -34.61 -33.71
N MET A 53 27.77 -33.31 -33.44
CA MET A 53 27.42 -32.27 -34.41
C MET A 53 28.57 -31.26 -34.64
N ASP A 54 29.82 -31.64 -34.34
CA ASP A 54 31.03 -30.78 -34.40
C ASP A 54 31.34 -30.14 -35.78
N TRP A 55 30.54 -30.44 -36.80
CA TRP A 55 30.70 -29.97 -38.17
C TRP A 55 29.82 -28.74 -38.53
N LEU A 56 28.91 -28.33 -37.65
CA LEU A 56 28.17 -27.07 -37.76
C LEU A 56 29.11 -25.91 -37.40
N THR A 57 29.53 -25.12 -38.38
CA THR A 57 30.39 -23.93 -38.18
C THR A 57 29.69 -22.68 -38.73
N GLU A 58 30.08 -21.52 -38.18
CA GLU A 58 29.48 -20.16 -38.17
C GLU A 58 28.77 -19.58 -39.42
N ASN A 59 28.69 -20.27 -40.57
CA ASN A 59 28.16 -19.69 -41.82
C ASN A 59 27.21 -20.61 -42.61
N GLN A 60 26.25 -21.28 -41.97
CA GLN A 60 25.22 -22.04 -42.70
C GLN A 60 23.79 -21.65 -42.32
N ASP A 61 22.92 -21.64 -43.35
CA ASP A 61 21.47 -21.44 -43.24
C ASP A 61 20.82 -22.47 -42.30
N PRO A 62 19.64 -22.18 -41.71
CA PRO A 62 18.92 -23.11 -40.84
C PRO A 62 18.73 -24.49 -41.49
N MET A 63 19.12 -25.57 -40.80
CA MET A 63 18.91 -26.93 -41.27
C MET A 63 17.56 -27.50 -40.79
N ILE A 64 16.86 -28.20 -41.68
CA ILE A 64 15.54 -28.80 -41.41
C ILE A 64 15.70 -30.30 -41.12
N PHE A 65 15.34 -30.72 -39.91
CA PHE A 65 15.25 -32.14 -39.54
C PHE A 65 13.84 -32.68 -39.79
N VAL A 66 13.71 -33.95 -40.23
CA VAL A 66 12.42 -34.62 -40.48
C VAL A 66 12.48 -36.04 -39.91
N LEU A 67 11.62 -36.35 -38.94
CA LEU A 67 11.41 -37.70 -38.41
C LEU A 67 10.40 -38.45 -39.28
N GLN A 68 10.64 -39.73 -39.59
CA GLN A 68 9.71 -40.56 -40.39
C GLN A 68 9.41 -41.92 -39.73
N ASP A 69 8.13 -42.32 -39.90
CA ASP A 69 7.50 -43.64 -39.66
C ASP A 69 7.26 -44.11 -38.21
N VAL A 70 5.99 -44.15 -37.79
CA VAL A 70 5.51 -44.88 -36.60
C VAL A 70 4.48 -45.93 -37.05
N LYS A 71 4.72 -47.20 -36.72
CA LYS A 71 3.84 -48.33 -37.08
C LYS A 71 2.63 -48.42 -36.14
N GLU A 72 1.44 -48.59 -36.70
CA GLU A 72 0.18 -48.75 -35.93
C GLU A 72 0.26 -49.92 -34.93
N ALA A 73 0.30 -49.60 -33.65
CA ALA A 73 -0.21 -50.47 -32.59
C ALA A 73 -1.38 -49.75 -31.91
N SER A 74 -2.59 -50.03 -32.41
CA SER A 74 -3.91 -49.66 -31.89
C SER A 74 -3.97 -48.58 -30.78
N ALA A 75 -4.35 -47.34 -31.12
CA ALA A 75 -5.34 -46.54 -30.37
C ALA A 75 -5.39 -45.09 -30.90
N THR A 76 -6.55 -44.49 -30.71
CA THR A 76 -7.03 -43.14 -31.01
C THR A 76 -6.33 -42.02 -30.21
N THR A 77 -5.00 -42.04 -30.09
CA THR A 77 -4.27 -41.19 -29.13
C THR A 77 -3.13 -40.41 -29.81
N PRO A 78 -2.98 -39.08 -29.58
CA PRO A 78 -1.83 -38.32 -30.08
C PRO A 78 -0.52 -38.84 -29.47
N VAL A 79 0.52 -38.94 -30.29
CA VAL A 79 1.89 -39.26 -29.83
C VAL A 79 2.60 -37.93 -29.58
N SER A 80 3.05 -37.68 -28.34
CA SER A 80 4.02 -36.63 -28.03
C SER A 80 5.40 -37.26 -27.83
N ALA A 81 6.43 -36.59 -28.31
CA ALA A 81 7.83 -36.90 -28.01
C ALA A 81 8.42 -35.66 -27.35
N THR A 82 8.99 -35.82 -26.16
CA THR A 82 9.69 -34.73 -25.46
C THR A 82 11.16 -34.81 -25.85
N PHE A 83 11.74 -33.67 -26.25
CA PHE A 83 13.17 -33.55 -26.52
C PHE A 83 13.77 -32.67 -25.43
N SER A 84 14.66 -33.20 -24.61
CA SER A 84 15.38 -32.44 -23.58
C SER A 84 16.83 -32.23 -24.00
N ILE A 85 17.39 -31.06 -23.67
CA ILE A 85 18.81 -30.75 -23.74
C ILE A 85 19.21 -30.39 -22.32
N GLU A 86 20.38 -30.83 -21.84
CA GLU A 86 20.91 -30.26 -20.59
C GLU A 86 21.14 -28.75 -20.81
N ASN A 87 20.44 -27.93 -20.03
CA ASN A 87 20.60 -26.46 -19.88
C ASN A 87 20.04 -25.51 -20.95
N ASN A 88 19.06 -25.88 -21.78
CA ASN A 88 18.18 -24.91 -22.44
C ASN A 88 16.92 -25.54 -23.06
N THR A 89 15.82 -24.78 -23.09
CA THR A 89 14.54 -25.18 -23.69
C THR A 89 14.53 -24.88 -25.20
N LEU A 90 14.27 -25.89 -26.02
CA LEU A 90 13.91 -25.69 -27.43
C LEU A 90 12.38 -25.63 -27.53
N LEU A 91 11.83 -24.59 -28.16
CA LEU A 91 10.39 -24.50 -28.43
C LEU A 91 9.92 -25.75 -29.18
N MET A 92 8.89 -26.41 -28.66
CA MET A 92 8.32 -27.59 -29.32
C MET A 92 7.86 -27.20 -30.73
N PRO A 93 8.28 -27.90 -31.80
CA PRO A 93 7.74 -27.64 -33.11
C PRO A 93 6.32 -28.18 -33.19
N THR A 94 5.49 -27.51 -33.98
CA THR A 94 4.18 -28.03 -34.37
C THR A 94 4.40 -29.35 -35.12
N VAL A 95 3.89 -30.45 -34.57
CA VAL A 95 3.94 -31.76 -35.22
C VAL A 95 2.72 -31.89 -36.12
N GLU A 96 2.93 -31.86 -37.44
CA GLU A 96 1.85 -31.97 -38.42
C GLU A 96 1.79 -33.37 -39.02
N VAL A 97 0.58 -33.86 -39.29
CA VAL A 97 0.38 -35.09 -40.07
C VAL A 97 0.65 -34.76 -41.55
N SER A 98 1.78 -35.24 -42.07
CA SER A 98 2.22 -34.97 -43.44
C SER A 98 1.61 -35.91 -44.49
N GLY A 99 0.97 -37.00 -44.07
CA GLY A 99 0.26 -37.92 -44.96
C GLY A 99 -0.19 -39.23 -44.29
N ARG A 100 -0.94 -40.05 -45.02
CA ARG A 100 -1.33 -41.42 -44.61
C ARG A 100 -1.14 -42.40 -45.76
N SER A 101 -0.50 -43.54 -45.51
CA SER A 101 -0.36 -44.64 -46.48
C SER A 101 -0.25 -45.99 -45.76
N GLU A 102 -0.95 -47.02 -46.24
CA GLU A 102 -0.81 -48.42 -45.78
C GLU A 102 -0.84 -48.63 -44.24
N GLY A 103 -1.75 -47.95 -43.53
CA GLY A 103 -1.85 -48.08 -42.06
C GLY A 103 -0.75 -47.36 -41.28
N LEU A 104 -0.03 -46.43 -41.94
CA LEU A 104 0.98 -45.57 -41.33
C LEU A 104 0.51 -44.11 -41.35
N VAL A 105 0.71 -43.40 -40.24
CA VAL A 105 0.53 -41.95 -40.13
C VAL A 105 1.91 -41.31 -40.15
N HIS A 106 2.14 -40.40 -41.10
CA HIS A 106 3.40 -39.71 -41.27
C HIS A 106 3.38 -38.41 -40.48
N TYR A 107 4.31 -38.23 -39.55
CA TYR A 107 4.43 -37.00 -38.76
C TYR A 107 5.61 -36.17 -39.25
N LYS A 108 5.48 -34.84 -39.19
CA LYS A 108 6.53 -33.88 -39.54
C LYS A 108 6.70 -32.90 -38.41
N ALA A 109 7.90 -32.87 -37.82
CA ALA A 109 8.36 -31.83 -36.91
C ALA A 109 9.43 -31.01 -37.65
N VAL A 110 9.41 -29.69 -37.52
CA VAL A 110 10.39 -28.78 -38.14
C VAL A 110 11.08 -27.98 -37.05
N PHE A 111 12.40 -28.12 -36.93
CA PHE A 111 13.20 -27.36 -35.97
C PHE A 111 14.02 -26.31 -36.70
N GLU A 112 14.17 -25.12 -36.12
CA GLU A 112 15.19 -24.14 -36.50
C GLU A 112 16.25 -24.08 -35.39
N MET A 113 17.53 -24.04 -35.77
CA MET A 113 18.65 -23.93 -34.83
C MET A 113 19.55 -22.77 -35.21
N MET A 114 20.05 -22.05 -34.20
CA MET A 114 21.08 -21.01 -34.36
C MET A 114 22.49 -21.61 -34.28
N PRO A 115 23.51 -20.99 -34.91
CA PRO A 115 24.90 -21.45 -34.82
C PRO A 115 25.46 -21.37 -33.39
N ASN A 116 26.37 -22.28 -33.02
CA ASN A 116 27.09 -22.37 -31.73
C ASN A 116 26.35 -22.96 -30.50
N THR A 117 25.28 -23.73 -30.69
CA THR A 117 24.72 -24.57 -29.62
C THR A 117 25.60 -25.80 -29.33
N GLU A 118 25.85 -26.09 -28.05
CA GLU A 118 26.57 -27.28 -27.55
C GLU A 118 25.94 -28.62 -28.03
N PRO A 119 26.66 -29.76 -27.92
CA PRO A 119 26.18 -31.05 -28.42
C PRO A 119 24.79 -31.41 -27.85
N LEU A 120 23.80 -31.52 -28.72
CA LEU A 120 22.44 -31.92 -28.35
C LEU A 120 22.39 -33.42 -28.04
N GLN A 121 22.08 -33.76 -26.79
CA GLN A 121 21.60 -35.10 -26.47
C GLN A 121 20.09 -35.19 -26.73
N PHE A 122 19.65 -36.29 -27.34
CA PHE A 122 18.23 -36.57 -27.54
C PHE A 122 17.85 -37.80 -26.70
N VAL A 123 16.99 -37.60 -25.70
CA VAL A 123 16.43 -38.69 -24.91
C VAL A 123 15.01 -38.97 -25.39
N LEU A 124 14.83 -40.08 -26.11
CA LEU A 124 13.50 -40.62 -26.42
C LEU A 124 12.99 -41.40 -25.20
N THR A 125 12.24 -40.73 -24.33
CA THR A 125 11.43 -41.42 -23.32
C THR A 125 10.21 -42.05 -23.99
N LYS A 126 9.76 -43.19 -23.47
CA LYS A 126 8.59 -43.93 -23.99
C LYS A 126 7.42 -42.98 -24.22
N ALA A 127 6.68 -43.19 -25.32
CA ALA A 127 5.32 -42.68 -25.44
C ALA A 127 4.54 -43.10 -24.19
N VAL A 128 4.28 -42.14 -23.30
CA VAL A 128 3.50 -42.36 -22.07
C VAL A 128 2.04 -42.37 -22.50
N GLN A 129 1.41 -43.52 -22.29
CA GLN A 129 -0.02 -43.69 -22.46
C GLN A 129 -0.74 -42.63 -21.60
N LEU A 130 -1.59 -41.80 -22.21
CA LEU A 130 -2.47 -40.83 -21.54
C LEU A 130 -3.37 -41.58 -20.53
N GLY A 131 -2.86 -41.76 -19.31
CA GLY A 131 -3.58 -42.25 -18.14
C GLY A 131 -4.00 -41.08 -17.24
N PRO A 132 -4.79 -41.35 -16.19
CA PRO A 132 -5.12 -40.33 -15.18
C PRO A 132 -3.85 -39.75 -14.54
N LEU A 133 -3.92 -38.51 -14.06
CA LEU A 133 -2.86 -37.90 -13.24
C LEU A 133 -2.59 -38.82 -12.05
N LYS A 134 -1.33 -39.22 -11.84
CA LYS A 134 -0.94 -40.07 -10.70
C LYS A 134 -0.28 -39.21 -9.63
N ILE A 135 -0.94 -39.15 -8.48
CA ILE A 135 -0.42 -38.50 -7.28
C ILE A 135 0.16 -39.57 -6.36
N GLY A 136 1.41 -39.39 -5.93
CA GLY A 136 2.03 -40.16 -4.88
C GLY A 136 1.73 -39.54 -3.52
N GLY A 137 1.00 -40.24 -2.67
CA GLY A 137 0.67 -39.83 -1.31
C GLY A 137 1.62 -40.44 -0.29
N LEU A 138 2.50 -39.64 0.31
CA LEU A 138 3.44 -40.10 1.34
C LEU A 138 2.92 -39.73 2.73
N PHE A 139 2.32 -40.70 3.42
CA PHE A 139 1.59 -40.49 4.69
C PHE A 139 2.17 -41.37 5.82
N PRO A 140 2.14 -40.93 7.09
CA PRO A 140 2.69 -41.68 8.22
C PRO A 140 1.68 -42.70 8.78
N PHE A 141 1.48 -43.83 8.09
CA PHE A 141 0.58 -44.88 8.57
C PHE A 141 1.11 -45.60 9.82
N SER A 142 2.44 -45.65 10.00
CA SER A 142 3.08 -46.18 11.19
C SER A 142 4.21 -45.29 11.71
N GLY A 143 5.01 -45.79 12.66
CA GLY A 143 6.10 -45.03 13.28
C GLY A 143 5.66 -44.06 14.38
N ILE A 144 6.60 -43.23 14.86
CA ILE A 144 6.41 -42.42 16.07
C ILE A 144 5.36 -41.31 15.85
N GLY A 145 5.26 -40.78 14.63
CA GLY A 145 4.30 -39.74 14.28
C GLY A 145 2.88 -40.24 14.01
N SER A 146 2.64 -41.56 13.82
CA SER A 146 1.31 -42.06 13.47
C SER A 146 0.29 -41.89 14.60
N GLU A 147 0.74 -41.77 15.86
CA GLU A 147 -0.13 -41.44 16.99
C GLU A 147 -0.67 -39.99 16.91
N PHE A 148 0.13 -39.08 16.35
CA PHE A 148 -0.19 -37.66 16.20
C PHE A 148 -1.06 -37.40 14.96
N TYR A 149 -0.68 -37.97 13.82
CA TYR A 149 -1.36 -37.75 12.53
C TYR A 149 -2.53 -38.71 12.30
N ARG A 150 -2.46 -39.94 12.82
CA ARG A 150 -3.39 -41.04 12.49
C ARG A 150 -3.60 -41.17 10.98
N GLU A 151 -4.79 -41.62 10.55
CA GLU A 151 -5.18 -41.71 9.14
C GLU A 151 -5.70 -40.36 8.57
N LYS A 152 -5.61 -39.26 9.32
CA LYS A 152 -6.34 -38.01 9.02
C LYS A 152 -5.82 -37.25 7.78
N PRO A 153 -4.51 -36.97 7.61
CA PRO A 153 -4.00 -36.37 6.37
C PRO A 153 -4.31 -37.22 5.14
N TYR A 154 -4.23 -38.54 5.29
CA TYR A 154 -4.59 -39.48 4.24
C TYR A 154 -6.08 -39.41 3.88
N ASN A 155 -6.97 -39.31 4.86
CA ASN A 155 -8.41 -39.14 4.64
C ASN A 155 -8.72 -37.79 3.97
N GLY A 156 -8.02 -36.71 4.32
CA GLY A 156 -8.12 -35.43 3.62
C GLY A 156 -7.77 -35.56 2.13
N ALA A 157 -6.63 -36.18 1.81
CA ALA A 157 -6.23 -36.44 0.44
C ALA A 157 -7.21 -37.36 -0.32
N LEU A 158 -7.74 -38.41 0.33
CA LEU A 158 -8.75 -39.29 -0.28
C LEU A 158 -10.06 -38.55 -0.57
N LEU A 159 -10.48 -37.65 0.31
CA LEU A 159 -11.67 -36.82 0.09
C LEU A 159 -11.47 -35.90 -1.13
N ALA A 160 -10.27 -35.34 -1.31
CA ALA A 160 -9.94 -34.55 -2.49
C ALA A 160 -10.04 -35.39 -3.77
N ILE A 161 -9.45 -36.59 -3.79
CA ILE A 161 -9.57 -37.53 -4.92
C ILE A 161 -11.03 -37.84 -5.23
N LYS A 162 -11.85 -38.08 -4.21
CA LYS A 162 -13.29 -38.32 -4.37
C LYS A 162 -13.98 -37.12 -5.01
N HIS A 163 -13.81 -35.93 -4.46
CA HIS A 163 -14.42 -34.71 -4.98
C HIS A 163 -14.00 -34.41 -6.43
N LEU A 164 -12.71 -34.55 -6.74
CA LEU A 164 -12.17 -34.37 -8.09
C LEU A 164 -12.75 -35.39 -9.08
N THR A 165 -12.80 -36.67 -8.69
CA THR A 165 -13.36 -37.73 -9.55
C THR A 165 -14.85 -37.50 -9.81
N GLU A 166 -15.62 -37.07 -8.81
CA GLU A 166 -17.05 -36.75 -8.96
C GLU A 166 -17.31 -35.45 -9.74
N ALA A 167 -16.37 -34.50 -9.72
CA ALA A 167 -16.35 -33.34 -10.62
C ALA A 167 -15.85 -33.70 -12.05
N GLY A 168 -15.37 -34.93 -12.24
CA GLY A 168 -14.97 -35.50 -13.52
C GLY A 168 -13.55 -35.15 -13.96
N PHE A 169 -12.67 -34.86 -13.00
CA PHE A 169 -11.23 -34.87 -13.21
C PHE A 169 -10.72 -36.32 -13.25
N GLU A 170 -9.71 -36.58 -14.09
CA GLU A 170 -9.07 -37.89 -14.23
C GLU A 170 -7.81 -37.93 -13.36
N VAL A 171 -7.95 -38.42 -12.11
CA VAL A 171 -6.87 -38.47 -11.12
C VAL A 171 -6.91 -39.78 -10.33
N GLU A 172 -5.74 -40.33 -10.03
CA GLU A 172 -5.57 -41.47 -9.12
C GLU A 172 -4.46 -41.18 -8.11
N MET A 173 -4.58 -41.75 -6.90
CA MET A 173 -3.56 -41.64 -5.86
C MET A 173 -3.02 -43.00 -5.46
N LEU A 174 -1.71 -43.11 -5.36
CA LEU A 174 -0.99 -44.25 -4.79
C LEU A 174 -0.34 -43.79 -3.50
N SER A 175 -0.49 -44.54 -2.40
CA SER A 175 0.06 -44.14 -1.11
C SER A 175 1.14 -45.08 -0.59
N ALA A 176 2.08 -44.53 0.18
CA ALA A 176 3.14 -45.26 0.86
C ALA A 176 3.36 -44.74 2.29
N ASP A 177 3.86 -45.61 3.17
CA ASP A 177 4.06 -45.30 4.59
C ASP A 177 5.41 -44.62 4.84
N SER A 178 5.38 -43.35 5.25
CA SER A 178 6.59 -42.57 5.58
C SER A 178 7.21 -42.95 6.92
N LYS A 179 6.44 -43.60 7.80
CA LYS A 179 6.76 -43.88 9.20
C LYS A 179 7.21 -42.68 10.04
N THR A 180 7.01 -41.45 9.55
CA THR A 180 7.61 -40.22 10.13
C THR A 180 9.13 -40.36 10.33
N ASN A 181 9.81 -41.04 9.41
CA ASN A 181 11.25 -41.26 9.49
C ASN A 181 11.89 -40.94 8.13
N ALA A 182 12.96 -40.14 8.12
CA ALA A 182 13.60 -39.72 6.87
C ALA A 182 14.07 -40.90 6.00
N THR A 183 14.59 -41.97 6.61
CA THR A 183 15.10 -43.14 5.86
C THR A 183 13.96 -43.95 5.26
N ASP A 184 12.93 -44.27 6.06
CA ASP A 184 11.75 -44.97 5.56
C ASP A 184 10.98 -44.13 4.53
N GLY A 185 10.86 -42.82 4.76
CA GLY A 185 10.22 -41.87 3.86
C GLY A 185 10.90 -41.79 2.50
N VAL A 186 12.24 -41.73 2.45
CA VAL A 186 12.99 -41.79 1.19
C VAL A 186 12.75 -43.11 0.45
N ALA A 187 12.76 -44.25 1.16
CA ALA A 187 12.49 -45.55 0.53
C ALA A 187 11.06 -45.63 -0.04
N ALA A 188 10.07 -45.16 0.70
CA ALA A 188 8.67 -45.09 0.29
C ALA A 188 8.48 -44.12 -0.90
N ALA A 189 9.14 -42.97 -0.89
CA ALA A 189 9.10 -42.01 -1.98
C ALA A 189 9.71 -42.57 -3.27
N ARG A 190 10.84 -43.31 -3.18
CA ARG A 190 11.43 -43.99 -4.34
C ARG A 190 10.47 -44.99 -4.96
N GLN A 191 9.73 -45.74 -4.14
CA GLN A 191 8.69 -46.64 -4.66
C GLN A 191 7.65 -45.87 -5.48
N LEU A 192 7.13 -44.76 -4.95
CA LEU A 192 6.13 -43.94 -5.65
C LEU A 192 6.69 -43.29 -6.92
N VAL A 193 7.88 -42.69 -6.83
CA VAL A 193 8.50 -41.92 -7.92
C VAL A 193 9.13 -42.84 -8.98
N GLU A 194 10.06 -43.70 -8.57
CA GLU A 194 10.89 -44.49 -9.49
C GLU A 194 10.15 -45.72 -10.01
N GLU A 195 9.34 -46.40 -9.17
CA GLU A 195 8.62 -47.62 -9.59
C GLU A 195 7.23 -47.32 -10.13
N ASN A 196 6.48 -46.43 -9.48
CA ASN A 196 5.09 -46.15 -9.85
C ASN A 196 4.91 -44.95 -10.81
N ASN A 197 5.97 -44.18 -11.05
CA ASN A 197 6.00 -43.06 -12.01
C ASN A 197 4.89 -42.02 -11.73
N VAL A 198 4.78 -41.58 -10.47
CA VAL A 198 3.88 -40.48 -10.10
C VAL A 198 4.38 -39.13 -10.63
N GLN A 199 3.49 -38.22 -11.00
CA GLN A 199 3.86 -36.88 -11.49
C GLN A 199 4.01 -35.85 -10.36
N VAL A 200 3.30 -36.06 -9.25
CA VAL A 200 3.34 -35.19 -8.08
C VAL A 200 3.42 -36.06 -6.84
N LEU A 201 4.29 -35.70 -5.91
CA LEU A 201 4.35 -36.29 -4.59
C LEU A 201 3.70 -35.34 -3.58
N VAL A 202 2.51 -35.69 -3.09
CA VAL A 202 1.88 -35.00 -1.94
C VAL A 202 2.37 -35.71 -0.67
N GLY A 203 3.23 -35.06 0.10
CA GLY A 203 3.99 -35.78 1.09
C GLY A 203 4.97 -34.94 1.90
N GLY A 204 5.28 -35.42 3.10
CA GLY A 204 6.17 -34.72 4.02
C GLY A 204 5.46 -34.32 5.31
N SER A 205 5.16 -35.31 6.14
CA SER A 205 4.51 -35.12 7.44
C SER A 205 5.39 -34.45 8.50
N SER A 206 6.69 -34.27 8.22
CA SER A 206 7.64 -33.64 9.13
C SER A 206 8.79 -33.05 8.34
N ASN A 207 9.39 -31.98 8.88
CA ASN A 207 10.46 -31.21 8.21
C ASN A 207 11.59 -32.10 7.69
N ASN A 208 12.07 -33.04 8.51
CA ASN A 208 13.15 -33.96 8.17
C ASN A 208 12.82 -35.01 7.10
N VAL A 209 11.54 -35.40 6.95
CA VAL A 209 11.09 -36.30 5.89
C VAL A 209 10.97 -35.50 4.60
N THR A 210 10.39 -34.30 4.66
CA THR A 210 10.21 -33.40 3.52
C THR A 210 11.54 -33.08 2.85
N THR A 211 12.53 -32.61 3.62
CA THR A 211 13.85 -32.25 3.07
C THR A 211 14.61 -33.47 2.55
N ALA A 212 14.60 -34.58 3.28
CA ALA A 212 15.30 -35.80 2.83
C ALA A 212 14.72 -36.38 1.54
N VAL A 213 13.39 -36.37 1.40
CA VAL A 213 12.71 -36.83 0.17
C VAL A 213 12.96 -35.87 -0.98
N ALA A 214 12.92 -34.56 -0.72
CA ALA A 214 13.24 -33.51 -1.69
C ALA A 214 14.63 -33.73 -2.29
N GLU A 215 15.65 -33.75 -1.43
CA GLU A 215 17.06 -33.84 -1.81
C GLU A 215 17.42 -35.16 -2.49
N GLN A 216 16.86 -36.29 -2.03
CA GLN A 216 17.33 -37.62 -2.44
C GLN A 216 16.45 -38.29 -3.49
N VAL A 217 15.22 -37.81 -3.71
CA VAL A 217 14.25 -38.49 -4.57
C VAL A 217 13.59 -37.51 -5.53
N THR A 218 12.80 -36.55 -5.09
CA THR A 218 11.91 -35.79 -5.98
C THR A 218 12.69 -34.81 -6.86
N ILE A 219 13.57 -33.96 -6.31
CA ILE A 219 14.38 -33.02 -7.10
C ILE A 219 15.31 -33.74 -8.10
N PRO A 220 16.08 -34.79 -7.70
CA PRO A 220 16.90 -35.54 -8.65
C PRO A 220 16.09 -36.22 -9.77
N ASN A 221 14.83 -36.59 -9.52
CA ASN A 221 13.95 -37.22 -10.51
C ASN A 221 13.02 -36.21 -11.21
N GLN A 222 13.19 -34.90 -10.98
CA GLN A 222 12.35 -33.83 -11.55
C GLN A 222 10.85 -34.05 -11.25
N VAL A 223 10.52 -34.46 -10.03
CA VAL A 223 9.14 -34.64 -9.56
C VAL A 223 8.78 -33.51 -8.61
N LEU A 224 7.61 -32.92 -8.82
CA LEU A 224 7.05 -31.89 -7.95
C LEU A 224 6.65 -32.51 -6.61
N GLN A 225 7.08 -31.88 -5.52
CA GLN A 225 6.69 -32.25 -4.16
C GLN A 225 5.85 -31.14 -3.52
N ILE A 226 4.68 -31.48 -2.98
CA ILE A 226 3.85 -30.56 -2.19
C ILE A 226 3.73 -31.10 -0.77
N SER A 227 4.37 -30.40 0.18
CA SER A 227 4.33 -30.74 1.60
C SER A 227 3.07 -30.19 2.27
N TYR A 228 2.41 -31.03 3.09
CA TYR A 228 1.19 -30.65 3.80
C TYR A 228 1.39 -30.39 5.30
N GLY A 229 2.59 -30.64 5.83
CA GLY A 229 2.82 -30.69 7.28
C GLY A 229 4.18 -30.18 7.73
N SER A 230 4.89 -29.42 6.90
CA SER A 230 6.25 -28.96 7.20
C SER A 230 6.38 -27.44 7.11
N SER A 231 6.66 -26.79 8.24
CA SER A 231 6.72 -25.33 8.35
C SER A 231 8.14 -24.77 8.44
N SER A 232 9.18 -25.61 8.57
CA SER A 232 10.54 -25.13 8.81
C SER A 232 11.06 -24.13 7.76
N TYR A 233 11.82 -23.14 8.23
CA TYR A 233 12.56 -22.18 7.40
C TYR A 233 13.54 -22.85 6.42
N VAL A 234 14.14 -23.98 6.81
CA VAL A 234 15.10 -24.72 5.95
C VAL A 234 14.46 -25.20 4.64
N ILE A 235 13.13 -25.33 4.60
CA ILE A 235 12.39 -25.70 3.40
C ILE A 235 12.30 -24.51 2.43
N THR A 236 12.08 -23.29 2.94
CA THR A 236 12.04 -22.05 2.14
C THR A 236 13.35 -21.83 1.40
N GLU A 237 14.48 -22.05 2.07
CA GLU A 237 15.82 -21.81 1.51
C GLU A 237 16.53 -23.10 1.06
N LEU A 238 15.79 -24.16 0.74
CA LEU A 238 16.42 -25.45 0.45
C LEU A 238 17.37 -25.31 -0.75
N PRO A 239 18.72 -25.39 -0.58
CA PRO A 239 19.62 -24.93 -1.63
C PRO A 239 19.52 -25.73 -2.93
N VAL A 240 19.18 -27.01 -2.83
CA VAL A 240 19.00 -27.89 -4.00
C VAL A 240 17.77 -27.54 -4.83
N ASP A 241 16.82 -26.77 -4.29
CA ASP A 241 15.59 -26.37 -4.98
C ASP A 241 15.62 -24.92 -5.49
N SER A 242 16.62 -24.13 -5.06
CA SER A 242 16.70 -22.68 -5.30
C SER A 242 16.52 -22.22 -6.75
N ASP A 243 16.90 -23.04 -7.75
CA ASP A 243 16.71 -22.75 -9.18
C ASP A 243 15.71 -23.70 -9.87
N GLN A 244 15.11 -24.64 -9.13
CA GLN A 244 14.32 -25.75 -9.66
C GLN A 244 12.82 -25.51 -9.48
N ASP A 245 12.42 -24.87 -8.38
CA ASP A 245 11.01 -24.60 -8.02
C ASP A 245 10.20 -25.90 -7.98
N LEU A 246 10.70 -26.95 -7.31
CA LEU A 246 10.06 -28.28 -7.26
C LEU A 246 9.52 -28.66 -5.87
N LEU A 247 9.73 -27.84 -4.85
CA LEU A 247 9.20 -28.05 -3.50
C LEU A 247 8.25 -26.93 -3.10
N PHE A 248 6.97 -27.27 -2.96
CA PHE A 248 5.92 -26.38 -2.48
C PHE A 248 5.38 -26.86 -1.14
N ARG A 249 4.67 -25.99 -0.42
CA ARG A 249 3.91 -26.40 0.76
C ARG A 249 2.59 -25.67 0.93
N THR A 250 1.56 -26.43 1.30
CA THR A 250 0.25 -25.90 1.68
C THR A 250 0.18 -25.53 3.16
N SER A 251 1.20 -25.88 3.96
CA SER A 251 1.36 -25.40 5.33
C SER A 251 2.09 -24.06 5.38
N VAL A 252 1.57 -23.11 6.15
CA VAL A 252 2.20 -21.79 6.38
C VAL A 252 3.62 -21.93 6.95
N SER A 253 4.53 -21.07 6.49
CA SER A 253 5.94 -21.07 6.87
C SER A 253 6.18 -20.57 8.29
N ASP A 254 7.21 -21.10 8.95
CA ASP A 254 7.74 -20.55 10.21
C ASP A 254 8.18 -19.09 10.03
N ALA A 255 8.67 -18.72 8.84
CA ALA A 255 9.01 -17.33 8.52
C ALA A 255 7.78 -16.42 8.65
N ALA A 256 6.66 -16.81 8.05
CA ALA A 256 5.41 -16.08 8.11
C ALA A 256 4.90 -15.92 9.55
N TYR A 257 4.93 -17.01 10.33
CA TYR A 257 4.56 -16.96 11.75
C TYR A 257 5.48 -16.04 12.56
N GLY A 258 6.80 -16.09 12.31
CA GLY A 258 7.79 -15.27 13.01
C GLY A 258 7.54 -13.78 12.78
N ILE A 259 7.37 -13.36 11.53
CA ILE A 259 7.12 -11.98 11.13
C ILE A 259 5.82 -11.46 11.76
N VAL A 260 4.71 -12.18 11.55
CA VAL A 260 3.38 -11.74 12.02
C VAL A 260 3.31 -11.69 13.55
N LEU A 261 3.86 -12.70 14.25
CA LEU A 261 3.86 -12.72 15.70
C LEU A 261 4.76 -11.60 16.28
N ALA A 262 5.90 -11.31 15.66
CA ALA A 262 6.76 -10.19 16.05
C ALA A 262 6.02 -8.86 15.89
N LYS A 263 5.25 -8.69 14.81
CA LYS A 263 4.49 -7.45 14.57
C LYS A 263 3.40 -7.27 15.60
N ALA A 264 2.64 -8.33 15.85
CA ALA A 264 1.61 -8.34 16.89
C ALA A 264 2.19 -8.00 18.26
N ALA A 265 3.35 -8.53 18.60
CA ALA A 265 4.03 -8.21 19.85
C ALA A 265 4.41 -6.72 19.93
N TYR A 266 4.98 -6.19 18.86
CA TYR A 266 5.38 -4.79 18.80
C TYR A 266 4.18 -3.83 18.92
N ASP A 267 3.08 -4.14 18.23
CA ASP A 267 1.85 -3.34 18.20
C ASP A 267 1.11 -3.37 19.53
N GLN A 268 1.20 -4.47 20.27
CA GLN A 268 0.69 -4.58 21.64
C GLN A 268 1.53 -3.80 22.67
N GLY A 269 2.59 -3.14 22.22
CA GLY A 269 3.42 -2.26 23.05
C GLY A 269 4.57 -2.95 23.75
N TYR A 270 4.83 -4.24 23.49
CA TYR A 270 6.00 -4.92 24.05
C TYR A 270 7.28 -4.32 23.44
N ARG A 271 8.31 -4.17 24.28
CA ARG A 271 9.63 -3.65 23.91
C ARG A 271 10.76 -4.55 24.40
N LYS A 272 10.53 -5.40 25.40
CA LYS A 272 11.52 -6.37 25.89
C LYS A 272 10.89 -7.75 26.05
N LEU A 273 11.38 -8.75 25.32
CA LEU A 273 10.83 -10.09 25.34
C LEU A 273 11.91 -11.14 25.63
N ALA A 274 11.48 -12.27 26.20
CA ALA A 274 12.28 -13.48 26.26
C ALA A 274 11.66 -14.55 25.37
N ILE A 275 12.47 -15.37 24.70
CA ILE A 275 12.03 -16.46 23.82
C ILE A 275 12.50 -17.79 24.39
N PHE A 276 11.57 -18.74 24.59
CA PHE A 276 11.90 -20.13 24.88
C PHE A 276 11.57 -20.97 23.65
N TYR A 277 12.56 -21.69 23.12
CA TYR A 277 12.41 -22.44 21.86
C TYR A 277 13.07 -23.82 21.94
N VAL A 278 12.53 -24.80 21.22
CA VAL A 278 13.21 -26.09 20.99
C VAL A 278 14.03 -26.03 19.71
N ALA A 279 15.02 -26.92 19.55
CA ALA A 279 15.92 -26.91 18.39
C ALA A 279 15.19 -26.91 17.03
N ASP A 280 14.07 -27.63 16.92
CA ASP A 280 13.28 -27.68 15.67
C ASP A 280 12.63 -26.34 15.29
N ASN A 281 12.46 -25.42 16.26
CA ASN A 281 11.86 -24.10 16.09
C ASN A 281 12.90 -22.97 16.10
N GLN A 282 14.19 -23.29 15.91
CA GLN A 282 15.24 -22.28 15.88
C GLN A 282 15.02 -21.25 14.77
N GLY A 283 14.67 -21.68 13.55
CA GLY A 283 14.40 -20.76 12.43
C GLY A 283 13.25 -19.79 12.71
N LEU A 284 12.17 -20.28 13.34
CA LEU A 284 11.06 -19.42 13.79
C LEU A 284 11.52 -18.39 14.82
N SER A 285 12.37 -18.79 15.78
CA SER A 285 12.96 -17.89 16.78
C SER A 285 13.82 -16.82 16.13
N ASP A 286 14.68 -17.20 15.18
CA ASP A 286 15.59 -16.29 14.51
C ASP A 286 14.83 -15.23 13.69
N VAL A 287 13.82 -15.64 12.91
CA VAL A 287 12.97 -14.71 12.13
C VAL A 287 12.17 -13.78 13.05
N PHE A 288 11.59 -14.31 14.14
CA PHE A 288 10.88 -13.49 15.12
C PHE A 288 11.82 -12.44 15.74
N GLN A 289 13.02 -12.85 16.17
CA GLN A 289 13.99 -11.97 16.80
C GLN A 289 14.42 -10.85 15.87
N GLU A 290 14.81 -11.18 14.64
CA GLU A 290 15.24 -10.21 13.63
C GLU A 290 14.17 -9.14 13.40
N ASN A 291 12.93 -9.56 13.13
CA ASN A 291 11.84 -8.63 12.85
C ASN A 291 11.44 -7.78 14.06
N PHE A 292 11.36 -8.39 15.25
CA PHE A 292 11.01 -7.65 16.47
C PHE A 292 12.08 -6.61 16.84
N GLU A 293 13.36 -6.94 16.67
CA GLU A 293 14.47 -6.01 16.90
C GLU A 293 14.53 -4.91 15.83
N ASN A 294 14.26 -5.23 14.57
CA ASN A 294 14.18 -4.24 13.49
C ASN A 294 13.12 -3.17 13.76
N TRP A 295 11.99 -3.52 14.35
CA TRP A 295 10.96 -2.54 14.73
C TRP A 295 11.27 -1.77 16.03
N GLY A 296 12.41 -2.04 16.68
CA GLY A 296 12.85 -1.34 17.89
C GLY A 296 12.47 -2.04 19.20
N GLY A 297 12.02 -3.29 19.13
CA GLY A 297 11.97 -4.21 20.26
C GLY A 297 13.36 -4.72 20.64
N LYS A 298 13.44 -5.50 21.72
CA LYS A 298 14.67 -6.16 22.15
C LYS A 298 14.38 -7.55 22.68
N ILE A 299 15.06 -8.56 22.16
CA ILE A 299 15.10 -9.89 22.79
C ILE A 299 16.16 -9.85 23.89
N VAL A 300 15.71 -9.90 25.14
CA VAL A 300 16.63 -9.84 26.29
C VAL A 300 17.22 -11.21 26.61
N ALA A 301 16.45 -12.28 26.35
CA ALA A 301 16.85 -13.67 26.52
C ALA A 301 16.31 -14.53 25.37
N ALA A 302 17.14 -15.38 24.75
CA ALA A 302 16.71 -16.45 23.85
C ALA A 302 17.26 -17.77 24.38
N ILE A 303 16.39 -18.60 24.96
CA ILE A 303 16.77 -19.79 25.72
C ILE A 303 16.39 -21.06 24.94
N PRO A 304 17.38 -21.81 24.43
CA PRO A 304 17.12 -23.11 23.82
C PRO A 304 16.78 -24.15 24.89
N LEU A 305 15.69 -24.88 24.69
CA LEU A 305 15.24 -25.95 25.56
C LEU A 305 15.77 -27.31 25.06
N SER A 306 15.95 -28.24 26.01
CA SER A 306 16.25 -29.65 25.74
C SER A 306 15.14 -30.32 24.91
N VAL A 307 15.47 -31.40 24.20
CA VAL A 307 14.46 -32.27 23.56
C VAL A 307 13.63 -33.04 24.62
N GLU A 308 14.24 -33.33 25.77
CA GLU A 308 13.53 -33.94 26.90
C GLU A 308 12.87 -32.87 27.77
N VAL A 309 11.58 -33.07 28.08
CA VAL A 309 10.80 -32.17 28.95
C VAL A 309 11.35 -32.22 30.37
N ALA A 310 11.90 -31.10 30.83
CA ALA A 310 12.34 -30.97 32.22
C ALA A 310 11.15 -30.97 33.19
N THR A 311 11.38 -31.43 34.42
CA THR A 311 10.37 -31.38 35.49
C THR A 311 10.13 -29.98 36.03
N SER A 312 11.01 -29.01 35.71
CA SER A 312 10.93 -27.61 36.12
C SER A 312 11.80 -26.72 35.22
N TYR A 313 11.40 -25.45 35.03
CA TYR A 313 12.12 -24.42 34.25
C TYR A 313 12.35 -23.14 35.08
N GLN A 314 12.39 -23.26 36.41
CA GLN A 314 12.52 -22.12 37.31
C GLN A 314 13.78 -21.28 37.05
N ASN A 315 14.89 -21.90 36.64
CA ASN A 315 16.14 -21.19 36.41
C ASN A 315 16.06 -20.31 35.16
N GLU A 316 15.50 -20.86 34.08
CA GLU A 316 15.27 -20.21 32.80
C GLU A 316 14.29 -19.05 32.98
N LEU A 317 13.20 -19.26 33.71
CA LEU A 317 12.23 -18.22 34.05
C LEU A 317 12.86 -17.10 34.89
N GLN A 318 13.70 -17.46 35.87
CA GLN A 318 14.41 -16.49 36.70
C GLN A 318 15.40 -15.66 35.88
N GLN A 319 16.13 -16.29 34.95
CA GLN A 319 17.04 -15.59 34.06
C GLN A 319 16.27 -14.56 33.20
N ALA A 320 15.22 -15.00 32.51
CA ALA A 320 14.42 -14.13 31.64
C ALA A 320 13.81 -12.94 32.40
N ALA A 321 13.32 -13.17 33.63
CA ALA A 321 12.78 -12.11 34.48
C ALA A 321 13.87 -11.13 34.98
N GLN A 322 15.07 -11.61 35.30
CA GLN A 322 16.20 -10.75 35.71
C GLN A 322 16.69 -9.85 34.58
N GLU A 323 16.62 -10.33 33.34
CA GLU A 323 16.99 -9.57 32.15
C GLU A 323 15.90 -8.56 31.73
N GLY A 324 14.76 -8.57 32.42
CA GLY A 324 13.70 -7.56 32.31
C GLY A 324 12.73 -7.78 31.17
N ALA A 325 12.47 -9.04 30.80
CA ALA A 325 11.44 -9.38 29.84
C ALA A 325 10.04 -9.03 30.37
N GLU A 326 9.19 -8.47 29.51
CA GLU A 326 7.81 -8.06 29.80
C GLU A 326 6.83 -9.22 29.60
N ALA A 327 7.11 -10.05 28.60
CA ALA A 327 6.37 -11.27 28.27
C ALA A 327 7.31 -12.37 27.76
N LEU A 328 6.78 -13.59 27.75
CA LEU A 328 7.49 -14.77 27.26
C LEU A 328 6.91 -15.21 25.90
N VAL A 329 7.78 -15.35 24.91
CA VAL A 329 7.48 -15.94 23.61
C VAL A 329 7.76 -17.45 23.69
N ALA A 330 6.70 -18.24 23.57
CA ALA A 330 6.70 -19.68 23.73
C ALA A 330 6.73 -20.36 22.35
N LEU A 331 7.93 -20.69 21.88
CA LEU A 331 8.19 -21.37 20.61
C LEU A 331 8.65 -22.82 20.85
N SER A 332 7.99 -23.52 21.77
CA SER A 332 8.31 -24.89 22.17
C SER A 332 7.12 -25.83 21.95
N THR A 333 7.31 -27.14 22.17
CA THR A 333 6.18 -28.08 22.14
C THR A 333 5.18 -27.81 23.28
N PRO A 334 3.91 -28.26 23.15
CA PRO A 334 2.90 -28.17 24.20
C PRO A 334 3.34 -28.72 25.57
N GLU A 335 4.15 -29.78 25.59
CA GLU A 335 4.65 -30.43 26.81
C GLU A 335 5.71 -29.58 27.52
N HIS A 336 6.53 -28.85 26.79
CA HIS A 336 7.44 -27.86 27.37
C HIS A 336 6.65 -26.67 27.89
N ALA A 337 5.76 -26.12 27.06
CA ALA A 337 5.00 -24.91 27.33
C ALA A 337 4.15 -25.02 28.58
N SER A 338 3.43 -26.13 28.76
CA SER A 338 2.57 -26.32 29.92
C SER A 338 3.32 -26.26 31.26
N VAL A 339 4.57 -26.74 31.32
CA VAL A 339 5.38 -26.77 32.54
C VAL A 339 5.86 -25.36 32.87
N TYR A 340 6.55 -24.69 31.95
CA TYR A 340 7.10 -23.36 32.24
C TYR A 340 6.02 -22.27 32.28
N MET A 341 4.93 -22.36 31.52
CA MET A 341 3.83 -21.38 31.62
C MET A 341 3.15 -21.47 32.98
N LYS A 342 2.89 -22.70 33.45
CA LYS A 342 2.32 -22.92 34.79
C LYS A 342 3.25 -22.42 35.89
N GLU A 343 4.53 -22.72 35.79
CA GLU A 343 5.54 -22.23 36.73
C GLU A 343 5.70 -20.70 36.68
N ALA A 344 5.65 -20.09 35.49
CA ALA A 344 5.71 -18.65 35.30
C ALA A 344 4.51 -17.95 35.96
N LEU A 345 3.31 -18.49 35.79
CA LEU A 345 2.07 -17.97 36.37
C LEU A 345 2.03 -18.14 37.89
N VAL A 346 2.32 -19.34 38.40
CA VAL A 346 2.31 -19.63 39.84
C VAL A 346 3.44 -18.90 40.56
N GLY A 347 4.61 -18.80 39.94
CA GLY A 347 5.79 -18.10 40.46
C GLY A 347 5.73 -16.57 40.30
N GLY A 348 4.78 -16.05 39.51
CA GLY A 348 4.64 -14.61 39.25
C GLY A 348 5.75 -14.01 38.37
N PHE A 349 6.40 -14.84 37.54
CA PHE A 349 7.46 -14.40 36.63
C PHE A 349 6.91 -13.61 35.44
N PHE A 350 5.85 -14.12 34.81
CA PHE A 350 5.24 -13.52 33.62
C PHE A 350 3.71 -13.58 33.72
N LYS A 351 3.04 -12.56 33.18
CA LYS A 351 1.58 -12.46 33.15
C LYS A 351 1.00 -12.61 31.75
N GLN A 352 1.82 -12.55 30.71
CA GLN A 352 1.38 -12.59 29.33
C GLN A 352 2.34 -13.47 28.52
N PHE A 353 1.78 -14.17 27.54
CA PHE A 353 2.51 -15.07 26.67
C PHE A 353 2.18 -14.78 25.21
N LEU A 354 3.17 -14.97 24.36
CA LEU A 354 3.05 -14.94 22.91
C LEU A 354 3.43 -16.32 22.36
N ALA A 355 2.70 -16.85 21.39
CA ALA A 355 2.99 -18.17 20.83
C ALA A 355 2.46 -18.33 19.40
N VAL A 356 2.80 -19.45 18.77
CA VAL A 356 2.12 -19.95 17.57
C VAL A 356 1.13 -21.02 18.04
N VAL A 357 -0.15 -20.83 17.71
CA VAL A 357 -1.36 -21.57 18.17
C VAL A 357 -1.28 -22.27 19.56
N PRO A 358 -1.79 -21.63 20.65
CA PRO A 358 -1.60 -22.07 22.03
C PRO A 358 -2.91 -22.40 22.77
N THR A 359 -4.07 -22.48 22.11
CA THR A 359 -5.37 -22.59 22.80
C THR A 359 -6.15 -23.87 22.51
N GLN A 360 -5.68 -24.75 21.62
CA GLN A 360 -6.42 -25.95 21.23
C GLN A 360 -5.67 -27.27 21.41
N SER A 361 -4.42 -27.24 21.91
CA SER A 361 -3.75 -28.49 22.25
C SER A 361 -4.41 -29.07 23.50
N LYS A 362 -5.00 -30.26 23.36
CA LYS A 362 -5.59 -31.02 24.48
C LYS A 362 -4.58 -31.17 25.63
N THR A 363 -3.30 -31.31 25.30
CA THR A 363 -2.18 -31.41 26.24
C THR A 363 -2.04 -30.18 27.13
N ILE A 364 -2.06 -28.96 26.56
CA ILE A 364 -1.98 -27.72 27.34
C ILE A 364 -3.21 -27.58 28.24
N LEU A 365 -4.41 -27.82 27.71
CA LEU A 365 -5.66 -27.74 28.47
C LEU A 365 -5.71 -28.75 29.64
N GLU A 366 -5.23 -29.97 29.43
CA GLU A 366 -5.17 -31.01 30.47
C GLU A 366 -4.12 -30.69 31.55
N GLN A 367 -2.94 -30.21 31.14
CA GLN A 367 -1.81 -29.97 32.06
C GLN A 367 -1.90 -28.63 32.80
N MET A 368 -2.58 -27.64 32.22
CA MET A 368 -2.91 -26.35 32.82
C MET A 368 -4.27 -26.33 33.54
N ALA A 369 -4.93 -27.48 33.69
CA ALA A 369 -6.23 -27.57 34.36
C ALA A 369 -6.24 -26.85 35.72
N GLY A 370 -7.17 -25.89 35.88
CA GLY A 370 -7.29 -25.05 37.07
C GLY A 370 -6.45 -23.75 37.07
N VAL A 371 -5.73 -23.45 35.98
CA VAL A 371 -4.98 -22.21 35.76
C VAL A 371 -5.56 -21.50 34.54
N ALA A 372 -6.12 -20.30 34.73
CA ALA A 372 -6.65 -19.50 33.62
C ALA A 372 -5.50 -18.88 32.81
N ILE A 373 -5.60 -18.93 31.49
CA ILE A 373 -4.71 -18.16 30.61
C ILE A 373 -5.04 -16.67 30.82
N PRO A 374 -4.06 -15.81 31.14
CA PRO A 374 -4.34 -14.40 31.39
C PRO A 374 -4.75 -13.66 30.11
N ASP A 375 -5.63 -12.68 30.29
CA ASP A 375 -6.04 -11.80 29.21
C ASP A 375 -4.86 -11.04 28.60
N GLY A 376 -4.89 -10.88 27.28
CA GLY A 376 -3.79 -10.33 26.49
C GLY A 376 -2.66 -11.32 26.19
N SER A 377 -2.78 -12.60 26.58
CA SER A 377 -1.92 -13.65 26.00
C SER A 377 -2.41 -13.98 24.59
N CYS A 378 -1.51 -13.96 23.60
CA CYS A 378 -1.86 -13.92 22.19
C CYS A 378 -1.09 -14.94 21.35
N ALA A 379 -1.60 -15.20 20.16
CA ALA A 379 -0.95 -16.09 19.24
C ALA A 379 -1.31 -15.93 17.77
N ALA A 380 -0.37 -16.30 16.91
CA ALA A 380 -0.59 -16.41 15.48
C ALA A 380 -1.21 -17.77 15.13
N THR A 381 -2.26 -17.76 14.31
CA THR A 381 -2.93 -18.92 13.72
C THR A 381 -3.27 -18.64 12.27
N PRO A 382 -3.33 -19.65 11.37
CA PRO A 382 -3.85 -19.45 10.02
C PRO A 382 -5.22 -18.79 10.05
N SER A 383 -5.39 -17.75 9.24
CA SER A 383 -6.67 -17.08 9.06
C SER A 383 -7.47 -17.82 8.00
N PHE A 384 -8.74 -18.10 8.29
CA PHE A 384 -9.65 -18.71 7.31
C PHE A 384 -10.37 -17.58 6.56
N VAL A 385 -9.83 -17.22 5.39
CA VAL A 385 -10.33 -16.12 4.54
C VAL A 385 -11.79 -16.30 4.14
N SER A 386 -12.25 -17.55 4.07
CA SER A 386 -13.64 -17.92 3.83
C SER A 386 -14.06 -19.01 4.83
N THR A 387 -14.90 -18.64 5.81
CA THR A 387 -15.53 -19.63 6.70
C THR A 387 -16.32 -20.66 5.90
N ASP A 388 -16.86 -20.27 4.75
CA ASP A 388 -17.59 -21.14 3.82
C ASP A 388 -16.70 -22.24 3.21
N SER A 389 -15.43 -21.96 2.90
CA SER A 389 -14.52 -22.95 2.33
C SER A 389 -14.17 -24.05 3.33
N LEU A 390 -13.84 -23.66 4.56
CA LEU A 390 -13.60 -24.57 5.67
C LEU A 390 -14.88 -25.34 6.05
N ASP A 391 -16.03 -24.67 6.10
CA ASP A 391 -17.32 -25.28 6.44
C ASP A 391 -17.74 -26.33 5.40
N LYS A 392 -17.53 -26.05 4.10
CA LYS A 392 -17.77 -27.01 3.02
C LYS A 392 -16.88 -28.24 3.17
N PHE A 393 -15.58 -28.05 3.37
CA PHE A 393 -14.66 -29.15 3.62
C PHE A 393 -15.08 -29.98 4.84
N ASN A 394 -15.34 -29.33 5.98
CA ASN A 394 -15.74 -29.99 7.23
C ASN A 394 -17.06 -30.75 7.09
N THR A 395 -18.02 -30.19 6.35
CA THR A 395 -19.30 -30.85 6.06
C THR A 395 -19.09 -32.12 5.24
N SER A 396 -18.30 -32.06 4.16
CA SER A 396 -17.97 -33.22 3.35
C SER A 396 -17.18 -34.27 4.13
N TYR A 397 -16.21 -33.84 4.93
CA TYR A 397 -15.37 -34.73 5.73
C TYR A 397 -16.19 -35.46 6.81
N GLN A 398 -17.08 -34.74 7.50
CA GLN A 398 -18.01 -35.30 8.48
C GLN A 398 -19.00 -36.28 7.85
N ALA A 399 -19.48 -36.01 6.64
CA ALA A 399 -20.37 -36.89 5.91
C ALA A 399 -19.66 -38.21 5.50
N GLU A 400 -18.39 -38.14 5.12
CA GLU A 400 -17.63 -39.30 4.65
C GLU A 400 -17.11 -40.18 5.80
N TYR A 401 -16.50 -39.56 6.81
CA TYR A 401 -15.76 -40.27 7.85
C TYR A 401 -16.46 -40.30 9.21
N GLY A 402 -17.60 -39.63 9.36
CA GLY A 402 -18.37 -39.61 10.62
C GLY A 402 -17.73 -38.80 11.74
N GLU A 403 -16.66 -38.07 11.45
CA GLU A 403 -15.92 -37.20 12.37
C GLU A 403 -15.77 -35.81 11.74
N SER A 404 -15.86 -34.75 12.54
CA SER A 404 -15.53 -33.40 12.06
C SER A 404 -14.03 -33.33 11.97
N SER A 405 -13.48 -32.86 10.84
CA SER A 405 -12.03 -32.68 10.73
C SER A 405 -11.61 -31.56 11.69
N PRO A 406 -10.74 -31.83 12.67
CA PRO A 406 -10.21 -30.78 13.54
C PRO A 406 -8.71 -30.59 13.33
N GLN A 407 -8.14 -31.05 12.21
CA GLN A 407 -6.69 -31.04 11.98
C GLN A 407 -6.33 -30.41 10.65
N LEU A 408 -5.59 -29.30 10.74
CA LEU A 408 -5.05 -28.52 9.62
C LEU A 408 -4.26 -29.37 8.61
N THR A 409 -3.59 -30.44 9.06
CA THR A 409 -2.85 -31.33 8.14
C THR A 409 -3.76 -32.15 7.21
N SER A 410 -5.03 -32.36 7.56
CA SER A 410 -6.04 -32.92 6.65
C SER A 410 -6.45 -31.92 5.59
N GLU A 411 -6.65 -30.67 5.99
CA GLU A 411 -7.02 -29.56 5.10
C GLU A 411 -5.88 -29.28 4.11
N ASN A 412 -4.64 -29.16 4.60
CA ASN A 412 -3.44 -28.98 3.78
C ASN A 412 -3.23 -30.13 2.77
N ALA A 413 -3.46 -31.37 3.19
CA ALA A 413 -3.31 -32.54 2.32
C ALA A 413 -4.43 -32.62 1.28
N TYR A 414 -5.65 -32.20 1.64
CA TYR A 414 -6.75 -32.03 0.70
C TYR A 414 -6.39 -30.97 -0.36
N ASP A 415 -5.93 -29.79 0.07
CA ASP A 415 -5.59 -28.68 -0.83
C ASP A 415 -4.42 -29.02 -1.76
N ALA A 416 -3.39 -29.69 -1.26
CA ALA A 416 -2.24 -30.13 -2.06
C ALA A 416 -2.67 -31.02 -3.24
N VAL A 417 -3.66 -31.90 -3.02
CA VAL A 417 -4.21 -32.77 -4.08
C VAL A 417 -5.07 -31.97 -5.07
N ILE A 418 -5.91 -31.06 -4.57
CA ILE A 418 -6.76 -30.21 -5.43
C ILE A 418 -5.90 -29.34 -6.34
N VAL A 419 -4.98 -28.55 -5.76
CA VAL A 419 -4.19 -27.56 -6.51
C VAL A 419 -3.29 -28.23 -7.56
N ALA A 420 -2.65 -29.35 -7.22
CA ALA A 420 -1.88 -30.15 -8.18
C ALA A 420 -2.73 -30.64 -9.36
N THR A 421 -3.98 -31.03 -9.08
CA THR A 421 -4.90 -31.52 -10.12
C THR A 421 -5.40 -30.38 -11.00
N LEU A 422 -5.75 -29.23 -10.43
CA LEU A 422 -6.17 -28.04 -11.18
C LEU A 422 -5.04 -27.56 -12.10
N ALA A 423 -3.80 -27.48 -11.58
CA ALA A 423 -2.62 -27.11 -12.35
C ALA A 423 -2.32 -28.09 -13.50
N ALA A 424 -2.45 -29.39 -13.26
CA ALA A 424 -2.33 -30.40 -14.32
C ALA A 424 -3.36 -30.21 -15.44
N TRP A 425 -4.56 -29.75 -15.10
CA TRP A 425 -5.63 -29.50 -16.06
C TRP A 425 -5.47 -28.17 -16.81
N ALA A 426 -4.94 -27.14 -16.16
CA ALA A 426 -4.49 -25.92 -16.83
C ALA A 426 -3.43 -26.24 -17.91
N ALA A 427 -2.43 -27.05 -17.56
CA ALA A 427 -1.41 -27.54 -18.49
C ALA A 427 -2.02 -28.27 -19.70
N LYS A 428 -2.93 -29.21 -19.43
CA LYS A 428 -3.62 -30.01 -20.46
C LYS A 428 -4.36 -29.13 -21.49
N LYS A 429 -4.95 -28.01 -21.07
CA LYS A 429 -5.64 -27.07 -21.97
C LYS A 429 -4.66 -26.30 -22.87
N ASN A 430 -3.46 -25.99 -22.39
CA ASN A 430 -2.42 -25.36 -23.22
C ASN A 430 -1.79 -26.31 -24.25
N GLY A 431 -2.31 -27.54 -24.35
CA GLY A 431 -1.79 -28.57 -25.24
C GLY A 431 -0.53 -29.23 -24.69
N GLU A 432 -0.18 -28.97 -23.43
CA GLU A 432 0.98 -29.53 -22.77
C GLU A 432 0.75 -30.97 -22.34
N VAL A 433 1.85 -31.73 -22.31
CA VAL A 433 1.85 -33.05 -21.69
C VAL A 433 1.84 -32.86 -20.18
N ILE A 434 0.98 -33.58 -19.46
CA ILE A 434 0.99 -33.57 -18.00
C ILE A 434 2.29 -34.23 -17.52
N THR A 435 3.20 -33.39 -17.02
CA THR A 435 4.51 -33.73 -16.48
C THR A 435 4.68 -32.98 -15.16
N PRO A 436 5.59 -33.40 -14.27
CA PRO A 436 5.85 -32.64 -13.06
C PRO A 436 6.13 -31.15 -13.30
N LEU A 437 6.92 -30.82 -14.34
CA LEU A 437 7.28 -29.44 -14.67
C LEU A 437 6.12 -28.63 -15.24
N SER A 438 5.27 -29.23 -16.07
CA SER A 438 4.07 -28.52 -16.56
C SER A 438 3.06 -28.29 -15.43
N ILE A 439 2.94 -29.21 -14.47
CA ILE A 439 2.12 -28.98 -13.28
C ILE A 439 2.71 -27.83 -12.46
N ARG A 440 4.01 -27.83 -12.18
CA ARG A 440 4.71 -26.75 -11.48
C ARG A 440 4.42 -25.38 -12.12
N ASN A 441 4.59 -25.25 -13.43
CA ASN A 441 4.42 -23.98 -14.15
C ASN A 441 3.02 -23.38 -14.00
N HIS A 442 2.02 -24.21 -13.70
CA HIS A 442 0.62 -23.81 -13.55
C HIS A 442 0.13 -23.80 -12.10
N LEU A 443 0.96 -24.13 -11.10
CA LEU A 443 0.55 -24.13 -9.69
C LEU A 443 0.11 -22.75 -9.22
N ARG A 444 0.92 -21.72 -9.44
CA ARG A 444 0.62 -20.34 -9.03
C ARG A 444 -0.58 -19.76 -9.79
N GLU A 445 -0.75 -20.12 -11.07
CA GLU A 445 -1.86 -19.67 -11.92
C GLU A 445 -3.23 -20.09 -11.36
N VAL A 446 -3.34 -21.29 -10.79
CA VAL A 446 -4.64 -21.81 -10.33
C VAL A 446 -4.94 -21.50 -8.86
N ALA A 447 -3.95 -21.04 -8.11
CA ALA A 447 -3.99 -20.94 -6.66
C ALA A 447 -4.01 -19.50 -6.13
N GLY A 448 -3.93 -18.50 -7.02
CA GLY A 448 -3.98 -17.08 -6.67
C GLY A 448 -4.78 -16.23 -7.68
N PRO A 449 -5.08 -14.97 -7.36
CA PRO A 449 -5.75 -14.04 -8.27
C PRO A 449 -4.85 -13.62 -9.45
N PRO A 450 -5.43 -13.16 -10.58
CA PRO A 450 -6.86 -12.97 -10.84
C PRO A 450 -7.56 -14.28 -11.24
N GLY A 451 -8.85 -14.43 -10.95
CA GLY A 451 -9.62 -15.61 -11.38
C GLY A 451 -10.98 -15.72 -10.69
N GLU A 452 -11.87 -16.56 -11.23
CA GLU A 452 -13.12 -16.91 -10.55
C GLU A 452 -12.82 -17.77 -9.31
N GLU A 453 -13.42 -17.42 -8.18
CA GLU A 453 -13.17 -18.09 -6.90
C GLU A 453 -13.67 -19.54 -6.93
N ILE A 454 -12.77 -20.49 -6.65
CA ILE A 454 -13.07 -21.92 -6.55
C ILE A 454 -12.86 -22.37 -5.10
N LYS A 455 -13.93 -22.89 -4.50
CA LYS A 455 -13.92 -23.37 -3.12
C LYS A 455 -13.78 -24.90 -3.03
N PRO A 456 -13.46 -25.46 -1.86
CA PRO A 456 -13.52 -26.90 -1.63
C PRO A 456 -14.93 -27.46 -1.87
N GLY A 457 -15.02 -28.55 -2.64
CA GLY A 457 -16.25 -29.31 -2.81
C GLY A 457 -16.62 -29.57 -4.26
N ILE A 458 -17.48 -30.56 -4.47
CA ILE A 458 -17.89 -31.00 -5.81
C ILE A 458 -18.63 -29.90 -6.58
N GLU A 459 -19.38 -29.05 -5.87
CA GLU A 459 -20.20 -28.00 -6.46
C GLU A 459 -19.38 -26.91 -7.15
N ASP A 460 -18.24 -26.54 -6.57
CA ASP A 460 -17.32 -25.52 -7.10
C ASP A 460 -16.28 -26.12 -8.05
N LEU A 461 -15.83 -27.36 -7.81
CA LEU A 461 -14.85 -28.02 -8.68
C LEU A 461 -15.41 -28.37 -10.08
N LYS A 462 -16.73 -28.57 -10.20
CA LYS A 462 -17.38 -28.79 -11.51
C LYS A 462 -17.26 -27.56 -12.43
N PRO A 463 -17.71 -26.36 -12.02
CA PRO A 463 -17.43 -25.12 -12.75
C PRO A 463 -15.94 -24.87 -12.98
N ALA A 464 -15.07 -25.13 -11.99
CA ALA A 464 -13.62 -24.95 -12.15
C ALA A 464 -13.08 -25.70 -13.37
N ARG A 465 -13.52 -26.95 -13.56
CA ARG A 465 -13.16 -27.74 -14.74
C ARG A 465 -13.60 -27.10 -16.05
N GLU A 466 -14.82 -26.56 -16.09
CA GLU A 466 -15.37 -25.89 -17.28
C GLU A 466 -14.61 -24.59 -17.59
N LEU A 467 -14.24 -23.83 -16.56
CA LEU A 467 -13.44 -22.62 -16.68
C LEU A 467 -12.04 -22.91 -17.20
N LEU A 468 -11.35 -23.91 -16.63
CA LEU A 468 -10.04 -24.36 -17.10
C LEU A 468 -10.11 -24.87 -18.55
N GLN A 469 -11.16 -25.59 -18.93
CA GLN A 469 -11.39 -26.01 -20.32
C GLN A 469 -11.63 -24.83 -21.27
N ALA A 470 -12.26 -23.77 -20.78
CA ALA A 470 -12.49 -22.53 -21.52
C ALA A 470 -11.27 -21.59 -21.53
N GLY A 471 -10.20 -21.93 -20.81
CA GLY A 471 -9.02 -21.07 -20.66
C GLY A 471 -9.26 -19.82 -19.84
N LYS A 472 -10.26 -19.83 -18.96
CA LYS A 472 -10.54 -18.74 -18.03
C LYS A 472 -9.73 -18.92 -16.76
N PRO A 473 -9.19 -17.83 -16.18
CA PRO A 473 -8.43 -17.90 -14.95
C PRO A 473 -9.33 -18.28 -13.76
N ILE A 474 -8.78 -19.04 -12.82
CA ILE A 474 -9.45 -19.48 -11.58
C ILE A 474 -8.58 -19.12 -10.38
N ASN A 475 -9.19 -18.95 -9.21
CA ASN A 475 -8.49 -18.73 -7.95
C ASN A 475 -9.00 -19.72 -6.90
N TYR A 476 -8.21 -20.73 -6.54
CA TYR A 476 -8.60 -21.73 -5.55
C TYR A 476 -8.33 -21.28 -4.09
N THR A 477 -9.38 -21.09 -3.29
CA THR A 477 -9.30 -20.49 -1.94
C THR A 477 -9.21 -21.49 -0.77
N GLY A 478 -8.90 -22.75 -1.07
CA GLY A 478 -8.47 -23.80 -0.12
C GLY A 478 -9.39 -24.18 1.05
N ALA A 479 -9.18 -25.37 1.61
CA ALA A 479 -9.78 -25.81 2.87
C ALA A 479 -9.00 -25.32 4.09
N SER A 480 -7.68 -25.17 3.94
CA SER A 480 -6.73 -24.70 4.95
C SER A 480 -6.54 -23.18 4.98
N GLY A 481 -7.20 -22.46 4.07
CA GLY A 481 -7.02 -21.04 3.81
C GLY A 481 -6.59 -20.78 2.36
N GLU A 482 -6.20 -19.55 2.06
CA GLU A 482 -5.65 -19.19 0.74
C GLU A 482 -4.42 -20.06 0.41
N VAL A 483 -4.36 -20.57 -0.81
CA VAL A 483 -3.28 -21.47 -1.27
C VAL A 483 -2.39 -20.76 -2.30
N ASN A 484 -2.22 -19.44 -2.17
CA ASN A 484 -1.40 -18.65 -3.07
C ASN A 484 0.09 -18.87 -2.76
N PHE A 485 0.92 -19.25 -3.73
CA PHE A 485 2.34 -19.54 -3.47
C PHE A 485 3.24 -18.37 -3.87
N ASP A 486 4.21 -18.04 -3.02
CA ASP A 486 5.30 -17.13 -3.35
C ASP A 486 6.34 -17.76 -4.29
N GLU A 487 7.40 -17.01 -4.61
CA GLU A 487 8.50 -17.47 -5.46
C GLU A 487 9.30 -18.65 -4.88
N ASN A 488 9.25 -18.88 -3.57
CA ASN A 488 9.93 -19.98 -2.87
C ASN A 488 9.04 -21.22 -2.71
N GLY A 489 7.80 -21.17 -3.20
CA GLY A 489 6.83 -22.26 -3.06
C GLY A 489 6.14 -22.29 -1.69
N ASP A 490 6.26 -21.22 -0.90
CA ASP A 490 5.57 -21.04 0.37
C ASP A 490 4.19 -20.44 0.18
N VAL A 491 3.22 -20.90 0.98
CA VAL A 491 1.88 -20.32 0.95
C VAL A 491 1.83 -18.94 1.60
N LEU A 492 1.37 -17.94 0.84
CA LEU A 492 1.04 -16.58 1.23
C LEU A 492 -0.38 -16.55 1.79
N ALA A 493 -0.52 -16.91 3.06
CA ALA A 493 -1.80 -16.87 3.77
C ALA A 493 -1.82 -15.79 4.86
N PRO A 494 -2.95 -15.10 5.06
CA PRO A 494 -3.12 -14.24 6.22
C PRO A 494 -3.10 -15.06 7.51
N LEU A 495 -2.60 -14.45 8.58
CA LEU A 495 -2.52 -15.03 9.92
C LEU A 495 -3.34 -14.19 10.90
N ASP A 496 -4.23 -14.84 11.64
CA ASP A 496 -5.00 -14.22 12.72
C ASP A 496 -4.15 -14.16 14.00
N ILE A 497 -4.23 -13.03 14.70
CA ILE A 497 -3.75 -12.86 16.06
C ILE A 497 -4.91 -13.07 17.01
N VAL A 498 -4.92 -14.22 17.67
CA VAL A 498 -5.97 -14.61 18.62
C VAL A 498 -5.47 -14.42 20.04
N CYS A 499 -6.19 -13.63 20.84
CA CYS A 499 -5.83 -13.33 22.21
C CYS A 499 -6.89 -13.80 23.21
N SER A 500 -6.45 -14.14 24.43
CA SER A 500 -7.37 -14.39 25.55
C SER A 500 -8.00 -13.07 25.99
N GLN A 501 -9.32 -13.07 26.15
CA GLN A 501 -10.12 -11.99 26.71
C GLN A 501 -11.29 -12.60 27.49
N ASP A 502 -11.45 -12.27 28.77
CA ASP A 502 -12.48 -12.83 29.65
C ASP A 502 -12.52 -14.37 29.67
N GLY A 503 -11.36 -15.01 29.48
CA GLY A 503 -11.23 -16.46 29.44
C GLY A 503 -11.74 -17.13 28.15
N ILE A 504 -12.01 -16.35 27.10
CA ILE A 504 -12.29 -16.86 25.74
C ILE A 504 -11.24 -16.35 24.74
N ALA A 505 -11.08 -17.06 23.63
CA ALA A 505 -10.17 -16.68 22.56
C ALA A 505 -10.88 -15.73 21.57
N VAL A 506 -10.29 -14.56 21.30
CA VAL A 506 -10.83 -13.51 20.43
C VAL A 506 -9.78 -13.08 19.40
N THR A 507 -10.13 -13.10 18.11
CA THR A 507 -9.29 -12.54 17.04
C THR A 507 -9.16 -11.02 17.20
N GLN A 508 -7.94 -10.53 17.39
CA GLN A 508 -7.62 -9.10 17.55
C GLN A 508 -7.21 -8.44 16.24
N ALA A 509 -6.53 -9.18 15.36
CA ALA A 509 -6.05 -8.69 14.07
C ALA A 509 -5.87 -9.85 13.09
N THR A 510 -5.88 -9.55 11.80
CA THR A 510 -5.48 -10.46 10.72
C THR A 510 -4.37 -9.77 9.94
N LEU A 511 -3.18 -10.39 9.88
CA LEU A 511 -1.97 -9.79 9.32
C LEU A 511 -1.42 -10.67 8.17
N MET A 512 -0.91 -10.03 7.12
CA MET A 512 -0.22 -10.72 6.01
C MET A 512 1.30 -10.65 6.22
N PRO A 513 2.05 -11.74 6.05
CA PRO A 513 3.50 -11.76 6.29
C PRO A 513 4.31 -10.82 5.39
N ASN A 514 3.93 -10.70 4.12
CA ASN A 514 4.59 -9.88 3.11
C ASN A 514 4.20 -8.39 3.16
N ASN A 515 3.25 -8.00 4.01
CA ASN A 515 2.87 -6.59 4.19
C ASN A 515 3.97 -5.73 4.86
N PHE A 516 5.02 -6.36 5.39
CA PHE A 516 6.04 -5.67 6.18
C PHE A 516 7.43 -5.61 5.52
N GLU A 517 7.58 -6.12 4.29
CA GLU A 517 8.83 -5.99 3.55
C GLU A 517 9.12 -4.51 3.31
N VAL A 518 10.27 -4.02 3.79
CA VAL A 518 10.77 -2.67 3.46
C VAL A 518 11.38 -2.73 2.06
N VAL A 519 10.74 -2.04 1.12
CA VAL A 519 11.17 -1.97 -0.29
C VAL A 519 12.09 -0.78 -0.56
N GLY A 520 12.26 0.14 0.39
CA GLY A 520 13.21 1.23 0.29
C GLY A 520 12.92 2.36 1.26
N VAL A 521 13.43 3.56 0.94
CA VAL A 521 13.28 4.77 1.75
C VAL A 521 12.72 5.89 0.89
N ALA A 522 11.67 6.56 1.36
CA ALA A 522 11.21 7.83 0.83
C ALA A 522 11.99 8.97 1.50
N GLY A 523 12.77 9.71 0.71
CA GLY A 523 13.53 10.87 1.18
C GLY A 523 12.68 12.12 1.39
N MET A 524 11.38 12.02 1.15
CA MET A 524 10.38 13.06 1.39
C MET A 524 9.02 12.42 1.55
N PHE A 525 8.07 13.15 2.11
CA PHE A 525 6.68 12.71 2.11
C PHE A 525 6.03 12.90 0.74
N PHE A 526 5.43 11.85 0.20
CA PHE A 526 4.68 11.89 -1.04
C PHE A 526 3.19 12.07 -0.74
N HIS A 527 2.67 13.26 -1.02
CA HIS A 527 1.27 13.59 -0.73
C HIS A 527 0.32 12.81 -1.63
N GLY A 528 -0.59 12.04 -1.03
CA GLY A 528 -1.63 11.27 -1.72
C GLY A 528 -3.06 11.70 -1.39
N ASN A 529 -3.24 12.76 -0.60
CA ASN A 529 -4.57 13.31 -0.27
C ASN A 529 -5.25 13.87 -1.54
N GLU A 530 -6.47 13.40 -1.80
CA GLU A 530 -7.33 13.81 -2.90
C GLU A 530 -7.64 15.31 -2.95
N ASP A 531 -7.63 16.00 -1.80
CA ASP A 531 -7.79 17.45 -1.72
C ASP A 531 -6.66 18.22 -2.41
N ILE A 532 -5.54 17.58 -2.72
CA ILE A 532 -4.44 18.20 -3.46
C ILE A 532 -4.28 17.53 -4.81
N ILE A 533 -4.04 16.22 -4.80
CA ILE A 533 -3.53 15.53 -6.00
C ILE A 533 -4.54 15.55 -7.14
N ARG A 534 -5.84 15.70 -6.88
CA ARG A 534 -6.89 15.74 -7.92
C ARG A 534 -7.05 17.12 -8.59
N TYR A 535 -6.32 18.13 -8.15
CA TYR A 535 -6.47 19.52 -8.59
C TYR A 535 -5.18 20.12 -9.15
N GLN A 536 -4.03 19.54 -8.83
CA GLN A 536 -2.73 20.05 -9.23
C GLN A 536 -1.70 18.92 -9.40
N GLU A 537 -0.61 19.23 -10.08
CA GLU A 537 0.54 18.35 -10.17
C GLU A 537 1.11 18.03 -8.77
N SER A 538 1.52 16.77 -8.59
CA SER A 538 2.02 16.28 -7.31
C SER A 538 3.30 15.45 -7.49
N ALA A 539 4.16 15.45 -6.46
CA ALA A 539 5.39 14.66 -6.47
C ALA A 539 5.11 13.15 -6.57
N LEU A 540 4.01 12.66 -5.98
CA LEU A 540 3.59 11.26 -6.07
C LEU A 540 3.10 10.90 -7.47
N GLY A 541 2.30 11.78 -8.08
CA GLY A 541 1.88 11.65 -9.47
C GLY A 541 3.07 11.61 -10.43
N ASN A 542 4.05 12.49 -10.23
CA ASN A 542 5.28 12.52 -11.00
C ASN A 542 6.11 11.25 -10.81
N LEU A 543 6.25 10.76 -9.57
CA LEU A 543 6.94 9.49 -9.30
C LEU A 543 6.35 8.36 -10.14
N VAL A 544 5.03 8.18 -10.08
CA VAL A 544 4.35 7.08 -10.80
C VAL A 544 4.44 7.26 -12.32
N ALA A 545 4.22 8.47 -12.84
CA ALA A 545 4.33 8.72 -14.28
C ALA A 545 5.77 8.54 -14.79
N ASP A 546 6.77 8.93 -14.00
CA ASP A 546 8.19 8.80 -14.35
C ASP A 546 8.61 7.32 -14.44
N VAL A 547 8.23 6.49 -13.45
CA VAL A 547 8.56 5.05 -13.48
C VAL A 547 7.84 4.32 -14.62
N MET A 548 6.61 4.72 -14.95
CA MET A 548 5.87 4.20 -16.11
C MET A 548 6.59 4.53 -17.41
N LEU A 549 7.04 5.78 -17.57
CA LEU A 549 7.79 6.19 -18.76
C LEU A 549 9.11 5.42 -18.86
N GLU A 550 9.87 5.34 -17.77
CA GLU A 550 11.16 4.64 -17.75
C GLU A 550 11.01 3.17 -18.18
N ALA A 551 10.06 2.45 -17.59
CA ALA A 551 9.80 1.04 -17.93
C ALA A 551 9.39 0.84 -19.39
N ALA A 552 8.65 1.80 -19.97
CA ALA A 552 8.14 1.73 -21.33
C ALA A 552 9.12 2.26 -22.41
N LYS A 553 10.27 2.85 -22.03
CA LYS A 553 11.24 3.40 -23.01
C LYS A 553 11.76 2.36 -24.00
N ASN A 554 12.01 1.13 -23.53
CA ASN A 554 12.47 0.03 -24.39
C ASN A 554 11.45 -0.37 -25.46
N GLU A 555 10.20 0.03 -25.26
CA GLU A 555 9.08 -0.22 -26.15
C GLU A 555 8.77 0.98 -27.05
N GLY A 556 9.60 2.03 -26.95
CA GLY A 556 9.55 3.25 -27.76
C GLY A 556 8.65 4.35 -27.21
N ALA A 557 8.11 4.20 -25.98
CA ALA A 557 7.31 5.25 -25.36
C ALA A 557 8.15 6.52 -25.11
N VAL A 558 7.57 7.67 -25.50
CA VAL A 558 8.21 9.01 -25.35
C VAL A 558 7.54 9.86 -24.27
N ALA A 559 6.40 9.41 -23.76
CA ALA A 559 5.62 10.07 -22.74
C ALA A 559 4.84 9.04 -21.91
N ALA A 560 4.42 9.43 -20.72
CA ALA A 560 3.48 8.65 -19.91
C ALA A 560 2.30 9.50 -19.45
N LEU A 561 1.12 8.91 -19.39
CA LEU A 561 -0.11 9.50 -18.90
C LEU A 561 -0.81 8.50 -17.97
N THR A 562 -1.16 8.94 -16.78
CA THR A 562 -2.03 8.21 -15.86
C THR A 562 -2.98 9.19 -15.16
N ASN A 563 -4.04 8.72 -14.53
CA ASN A 563 -4.97 9.56 -13.78
C ASN A 563 -4.68 9.45 -12.28
N THR A 564 -4.99 10.47 -11.50
CA THR A 564 -4.85 10.46 -10.03
C THR A 564 -5.75 9.41 -9.37
N GLY A 565 -6.78 8.94 -10.06
CA GLY A 565 -7.66 7.86 -9.61
C GLY A 565 -6.98 6.52 -9.33
N ILE A 566 -5.73 6.31 -9.73
CA ILE A 566 -4.97 5.12 -9.31
C ILE A 566 -4.34 5.26 -7.92
N LEU A 567 -4.23 6.48 -7.39
CA LEU A 567 -3.61 6.80 -6.11
C LEU A 567 -4.68 6.84 -5.00
N ARG A 568 -4.37 6.28 -3.82
CA ARG A 568 -5.34 6.21 -2.70
C ARG A 568 -4.85 6.79 -1.38
N THR A 569 -3.57 6.68 -1.07
CA THR A 569 -3.00 7.24 0.16
C THR A 569 -1.63 7.84 -0.09
N SER A 570 -1.09 8.51 0.92
CA SER A 570 0.25 9.09 0.90
C SER A 570 1.31 8.02 1.22
N ILE A 571 2.54 8.25 0.77
CA ILE A 571 3.72 7.51 1.24
C ILE A 571 4.45 8.39 2.25
N GLY A 572 4.68 7.83 3.44
CA GLY A 572 5.42 8.44 4.54
C GLY A 572 6.85 8.80 4.15
N GLU A 573 7.46 9.70 4.93
CA GLU A 573 8.90 9.94 4.84
C GLU A 573 9.61 8.90 5.72
N GLY A 574 10.67 8.26 5.23
CA GLY A 574 11.35 7.15 5.93
C GLY A 574 11.20 5.82 5.20
N GLU A 575 11.29 4.72 5.94
CA GLU A 575 11.14 3.36 5.39
C GLU A 575 9.76 3.18 4.74
N VAL A 576 9.75 2.63 3.54
CA VAL A 576 8.54 2.35 2.76
C VAL A 576 8.38 0.85 2.66
N THR A 577 7.20 0.35 3.03
CA THR A 577 6.89 -1.08 2.92
C THR A 577 6.10 -1.40 1.66
N LEU A 578 6.14 -2.66 1.23
CA LEU A 578 5.31 -3.15 0.14
C LEU A 578 3.82 -2.95 0.43
N ALA A 579 3.37 -3.11 1.68
CA ALA A 579 1.97 -2.81 2.04
C ALA A 579 1.63 -1.33 1.85
N GLU A 580 2.53 -0.42 2.21
CA GLU A 580 2.30 1.01 2.00
C GLU A 580 2.16 1.35 0.51
N LEU A 581 2.98 0.73 -0.34
CA LEU A 581 2.85 0.86 -1.79
C LEU A 581 1.54 0.24 -2.31
N LEU A 582 1.13 -0.93 -1.81
CA LEU A 582 -0.14 -1.57 -2.16
C LEU A 582 -1.34 -0.75 -1.70
N MET A 583 -1.28 -0.10 -0.52
CA MET A 583 -2.32 0.83 -0.08
C MET A 583 -2.36 2.09 -0.97
N THR A 584 -1.21 2.53 -1.48
CA THR A 584 -1.09 3.68 -2.36
C THR A 584 -1.60 3.38 -3.77
N LEU A 585 -1.31 2.19 -4.31
CA LEU A 585 -1.68 1.70 -5.65
C LEU A 585 -2.44 0.35 -5.57
N PRO A 586 -3.69 0.31 -5.04
CA PRO A 586 -4.33 -0.95 -4.65
C PRO A 586 -5.00 -1.74 -5.78
N PHE A 587 -4.91 -1.28 -7.02
CA PHE A 587 -5.76 -1.80 -8.11
C PHE A 587 -5.12 -2.92 -8.93
N GLY A 588 -3.87 -3.27 -8.69
CA GLY A 588 -3.16 -4.27 -9.48
C GLY A 588 -3.08 -3.91 -10.97
N ASN A 589 -3.14 -2.61 -11.30
CA ASN A 589 -3.09 -2.12 -12.67
C ASN A 589 -1.75 -2.51 -13.33
N THR A 590 -1.81 -2.80 -14.63
CA THR A 590 -0.64 -3.17 -15.45
C THR A 590 -0.24 -2.05 -16.40
N LEU A 591 1.05 -2.02 -16.76
CA LEU A 591 1.61 -1.06 -17.71
C LEU A 591 1.20 -1.40 -19.15
N VAL A 592 0.61 -0.43 -19.84
CA VAL A 592 0.20 -0.54 -21.25
C VAL A 592 0.90 0.54 -22.08
N VAL A 593 1.41 0.17 -23.25
CA VAL A 593 1.90 1.14 -24.24
C VAL A 593 0.87 1.30 -25.34
N LEU A 594 0.39 2.53 -25.51
CA LEU A 594 -0.57 2.93 -26.54
C LEU A 594 0.13 3.66 -27.69
N GLU A 595 -0.35 3.43 -28.90
CA GLU A 595 -0.03 4.22 -30.08
C GLU A 595 -1.19 5.19 -30.39
N VAL A 596 -0.99 6.48 -30.07
CA VAL A 596 -2.01 7.54 -30.18
C VAL A 596 -1.55 8.69 -31.07
N THR A 597 -2.47 9.32 -31.79
CA THR A 597 -2.16 10.57 -32.51
C THR A 597 -1.99 11.74 -31.54
N GLY A 598 -1.28 12.80 -31.96
CA GLY A 598 -1.18 14.03 -31.17
C GLY A 598 -2.56 14.60 -30.82
N ARG A 599 -3.52 14.50 -31.74
CA ARG A 599 -4.93 14.87 -31.51
C ARG A 599 -5.59 14.07 -30.39
N GLU A 600 -5.39 12.76 -30.33
CA GLU A 600 -5.98 11.90 -29.30
C GLU A 600 -5.33 12.12 -27.94
N LEU A 601 -4.01 12.35 -27.91
CA LEU A 601 -3.31 12.68 -26.68
C LEU A 601 -3.78 14.02 -26.11
N VAL A 602 -3.94 15.04 -26.96
CA VAL A 602 -4.53 16.33 -26.54
C VAL A 602 -5.96 16.14 -26.05
N ALA A 603 -6.78 15.33 -26.72
CA ALA A 603 -8.14 15.04 -26.28
C ALA A 603 -8.19 14.33 -24.90
N ALA A 604 -7.25 13.42 -24.63
CA ALA A 604 -7.13 12.76 -23.34
C ALA A 604 -6.78 13.75 -22.22
N LEU A 605 -5.84 14.66 -22.48
CA LEU A 605 -5.47 15.71 -21.53
C LEU A 605 -6.60 16.73 -21.34
N ASP A 606 -7.29 17.13 -22.41
CA ASP A 606 -8.48 17.97 -22.35
C ASP A 606 -9.54 17.36 -21.43
N HIS A 607 -9.81 16.06 -21.59
CA HIS A 607 -10.76 15.34 -20.75
C HIS A 607 -10.34 15.33 -19.29
N GLY A 608 -9.10 14.92 -18.99
CA GLY A 608 -8.59 14.85 -17.62
C GLY A 608 -8.58 16.20 -16.91
N LEU A 609 -8.14 17.27 -17.59
CA LEU A 609 -8.03 18.62 -17.04
C LEU A 609 -9.39 19.31 -16.92
N THR A 610 -10.33 19.06 -17.84
CA THR A 610 -11.71 19.60 -17.73
C THR A 610 -12.45 19.04 -16.52
N HIS A 611 -12.15 17.80 -16.13
CA HIS A 611 -12.78 17.12 -14.99
C HIS A 611 -11.90 17.09 -13.73
N ALA A 612 -10.83 17.88 -13.70
CA ALA A 612 -10.02 18.11 -12.51
C ALA A 612 -10.91 18.55 -11.34
N GLY A 613 -10.73 17.93 -10.18
CA GLY A 613 -11.44 18.33 -8.97
C GLY A 613 -12.94 18.03 -8.87
N GLY A 614 -13.54 17.35 -9.85
CA GLY A 614 -14.95 16.93 -9.78
C GLY A 614 -15.16 15.61 -9.03
N GLU A 615 -16.22 15.51 -8.21
CA GLU A 615 -16.57 14.26 -7.51
C GLU A 615 -16.91 13.09 -8.46
N ALA A 616 -17.27 13.39 -9.72
CA ALA A 616 -17.74 12.37 -10.66
C ALA A 616 -16.62 11.52 -11.29
N THR A 617 -15.36 11.99 -11.33
CA THR A 617 -14.24 11.26 -11.97
C THR A 617 -12.90 11.65 -11.34
N SER A 618 -12.02 10.69 -11.04
CA SER A 618 -10.67 10.94 -10.50
C SER A 618 -9.65 11.20 -11.63
N ALA A 619 -10.07 12.00 -12.62
CA ALA A 619 -9.50 12.05 -13.96
C ALA A 619 -8.28 12.97 -14.12
N PHE A 620 -7.90 13.74 -13.09
CA PHE A 620 -6.75 14.65 -13.18
C PHE A 620 -5.50 13.89 -13.65
N PRO A 621 -4.83 14.34 -14.72
CA PRO A 621 -3.73 13.59 -15.31
C PRO A 621 -2.43 13.80 -14.52
N ASN A 622 -1.63 12.74 -14.41
CA ASN A 622 -0.22 12.79 -14.05
C ASN A 622 0.59 12.41 -15.30
N ILE A 623 1.65 13.18 -15.59
CA ILE A 623 2.37 13.07 -16.86
C ILE A 623 3.89 12.99 -16.67
N ALA A 624 4.54 12.30 -17.60
CA ALA A 624 5.99 12.29 -17.76
C ALA A 624 6.38 12.44 -19.23
N GLY A 625 7.54 13.05 -19.50
CA GLY A 625 8.01 13.37 -20.86
C GLY A 625 7.22 14.50 -21.56
N MET A 626 6.22 15.07 -20.88
CA MET A 626 5.30 16.08 -21.41
C MET A 626 5.34 17.38 -20.60
N GLN A 627 5.04 18.50 -21.28
CA GLN A 627 4.63 19.75 -20.65
C GLN A 627 3.35 20.25 -21.32
N VAL A 628 2.34 20.57 -20.52
CA VAL A 628 1.03 21.04 -20.96
C VAL A 628 0.72 22.39 -20.33
N ASN A 629 0.19 23.32 -21.14
CA ASN A 629 -0.48 24.52 -20.65
C ASN A 629 -1.97 24.38 -20.96
N TYR A 630 -2.84 24.78 -20.02
CA TYR A 630 -4.29 24.66 -20.19
C TYR A 630 -5.04 25.82 -19.54
N CYS A 631 -6.20 26.16 -20.07
CA CYS A 631 -7.12 27.12 -19.47
C CYS A 631 -7.83 26.48 -18.29
N ASP A 632 -7.63 27.04 -17.09
CA ASP A 632 -8.20 26.47 -15.88
C ASP A 632 -9.73 26.61 -15.86
N HIS A 633 -10.42 25.54 -15.44
CA HIS A 633 -11.87 25.43 -15.27
C HIS A 633 -12.79 25.56 -16.51
N LYS A 634 -12.39 26.22 -17.60
CA LYS A 634 -13.26 26.41 -18.78
C LYS A 634 -12.54 26.33 -20.11
N ALA A 635 -13.25 25.78 -21.10
CA ALA A 635 -12.82 25.77 -22.48
C ALA A 635 -12.52 27.19 -22.97
N CYS A 636 -11.45 27.35 -23.75
CA CYS A 636 -10.97 28.65 -24.20
C CYS A 636 -10.68 28.66 -25.71
N SER A 637 -10.65 29.87 -26.29
CA SER A 637 -10.45 30.04 -27.74
C SER A 637 -9.08 29.59 -28.23
N ASP A 638 -8.10 29.58 -27.33
CA ASP A 638 -6.71 29.27 -27.63
C ASP A 638 -6.40 27.77 -27.46
N ALA A 639 -7.42 26.96 -27.11
CA ALA A 639 -7.27 25.53 -27.02
C ALA A 639 -6.94 24.89 -28.37
N LEU A 640 -6.11 23.85 -28.35
CA LEU A 640 -5.71 23.09 -29.53
C LEU A 640 -6.88 22.34 -30.18
N LEU A 641 -7.91 22.01 -29.39
CA LEU A 641 -9.16 21.40 -29.84
C LEU A 641 -10.35 22.31 -29.57
N GLU A 642 -11.34 22.26 -30.47
CA GLU A 642 -12.58 23.03 -30.32
C GLU A 642 -13.33 22.57 -29.06
N GLY A 643 -13.58 23.51 -28.14
CA GLY A 643 -14.22 23.23 -26.86
C GLY A 643 -13.30 22.58 -25.81
N GLY A 644 -11.99 22.47 -26.10
CA GLY A 644 -10.98 21.98 -25.16
C GLY A 644 -10.43 23.07 -24.22
N VAL A 645 -9.54 22.65 -23.32
CA VAL A 645 -8.83 23.50 -22.34
C VAL A 645 -7.33 23.55 -22.60
N VAL A 646 -6.72 22.55 -23.23
CA VAL A 646 -5.29 22.46 -23.51
C VAL A 646 -4.90 23.45 -24.60
N THR A 647 -4.07 24.42 -24.26
CA THR A 647 -3.60 25.48 -25.19
C THR A 647 -2.27 25.14 -25.85
N SER A 648 -1.44 24.33 -25.18
CA SER A 648 -0.23 23.81 -25.77
C SER A 648 0.18 22.51 -25.11
N LEU A 649 0.74 21.60 -25.90
CA LEU A 649 1.39 20.38 -25.44
C LEU A 649 2.76 20.27 -26.12
N SER A 650 3.77 19.87 -25.35
CA SER A 650 5.09 19.52 -25.87
C SER A 650 5.55 18.19 -25.30
N ILE A 651 6.31 17.44 -26.09
CA ILE A 651 6.98 16.20 -25.71
C ILE A 651 8.48 16.43 -25.88
N GLU A 652 9.26 16.22 -24.82
CA GLU A 652 10.71 16.50 -24.79
C GLU A 652 11.08 17.90 -25.31
N GLY A 653 10.24 18.91 -24.98
CA GLY A 653 10.42 20.30 -25.39
C GLY A 653 10.07 20.61 -26.86
N THR A 654 9.61 19.61 -27.62
CA THR A 654 9.11 19.80 -28.99
C THR A 654 7.59 19.91 -28.97
N ALA A 655 7.04 20.96 -29.59
CA ALA A 655 5.60 21.14 -29.70
C ALA A 655 4.92 19.95 -30.38
N ILE A 656 3.74 19.57 -29.91
CA ILE A 656 2.99 18.43 -30.44
C ILE A 656 2.62 18.65 -31.91
N ASP A 657 2.90 17.65 -32.75
CA ASP A 657 2.30 17.54 -34.08
C ASP A 657 1.01 16.72 -33.97
N MET A 658 -0.13 17.34 -34.32
CA MET A 658 -1.47 16.78 -34.13
C MET A 658 -1.75 15.55 -34.99
N ASP A 659 -1.10 15.42 -36.14
CA ASP A 659 -1.33 14.33 -37.09
C ASP A 659 -0.27 13.22 -36.97
N LYS A 660 0.81 13.47 -36.22
CA LYS A 660 1.83 12.47 -35.90
C LYS A 660 1.34 11.52 -34.81
N THR A 661 1.81 10.29 -34.88
CA THR A 661 1.58 9.24 -33.89
C THR A 661 2.72 9.15 -32.88
N TYR A 662 2.39 8.92 -31.61
CA TYR A 662 3.30 8.80 -30.48
C TYR A 662 2.99 7.53 -29.69
N GLN A 663 4.04 6.91 -29.16
CA GLN A 663 3.90 5.84 -28.20
C GLN A 663 3.89 6.43 -26.79
N VAL A 664 2.83 6.13 -26.04
CA VAL A 664 2.56 6.70 -24.71
C VAL A 664 2.31 5.56 -23.74
N ALA A 665 3.02 5.56 -22.62
CA ALA A 665 2.77 4.65 -21.52
C ALA A 665 1.53 5.09 -20.72
N THR A 666 0.68 4.14 -20.39
CA THR A 666 -0.51 4.32 -19.55
C THR A 666 -0.72 3.09 -18.69
N ASN A 667 -1.79 3.08 -17.90
CA ASN A 667 -2.28 1.90 -17.21
C ASN A 667 -3.43 1.24 -17.99
N ASP A 668 -3.63 -0.05 -17.78
CA ASP A 668 -4.71 -0.87 -18.35
C ASP A 668 -6.11 -0.34 -18.02
N PHE A 669 -6.34 0.22 -16.84
CA PHE A 669 -7.62 0.85 -16.49
C PHE A 669 -7.99 1.99 -17.45
N LEU A 670 -7.07 2.92 -17.73
CA LEU A 670 -7.27 4.01 -18.69
C LEU A 670 -7.29 3.53 -20.14
N ALA A 671 -6.45 2.54 -20.48
CA ALA A 671 -6.46 1.94 -21.82
C ALA A 671 -7.79 1.27 -22.16
N ASN A 672 -8.56 0.86 -21.15
CA ASN A 672 -9.92 0.31 -21.29
C ASN A 672 -11.03 1.36 -21.09
N GLY A 673 -10.71 2.66 -21.15
CA GLY A 673 -11.70 3.74 -21.07
C GLY A 673 -12.11 4.14 -19.66
N GLY A 674 -11.39 3.67 -18.63
CA GLY A 674 -11.56 4.07 -17.24
C GLY A 674 -11.56 5.59 -17.08
N ASP A 675 -12.32 6.10 -16.10
CA ASP A 675 -12.56 7.54 -15.89
C ASP A 675 -13.03 8.31 -17.13
N ARG A 676 -13.64 7.61 -18.10
CA ARG A 676 -14.13 8.13 -19.39
C ARG A 676 -13.02 8.60 -20.34
N PHE A 677 -11.81 8.05 -20.23
CA PHE A 677 -10.76 8.22 -21.23
C PHE A 677 -11.05 7.40 -22.51
N THR A 678 -12.23 7.59 -23.12
CA THR A 678 -12.71 6.77 -24.25
C THR A 678 -11.82 6.91 -25.48
N MET A 679 -11.11 8.02 -25.65
CA MET A 679 -10.13 8.20 -26.73
C MET A 679 -8.97 7.21 -26.63
N LEU A 680 -8.59 6.80 -25.41
CA LEU A 680 -7.55 5.79 -25.20
C LEU A 680 -8.09 4.38 -25.44
N GLU A 681 -9.33 4.11 -25.05
CA GLU A 681 -10.06 2.87 -25.37
C GLU A 681 -10.17 2.66 -26.88
N GLU A 682 -10.63 3.67 -27.61
CA GLU A 682 -10.77 3.63 -29.06
C GLU A 682 -9.42 3.40 -29.76
N ALA A 683 -8.33 3.94 -29.22
CA ALA A 683 -6.99 3.64 -29.71
C ALA A 683 -6.64 2.17 -29.50
N CYS A 684 -6.84 1.63 -28.29
CA CYS A 684 -6.57 0.24 -27.99
C CYS A 684 -7.41 -0.73 -28.84
N GLN A 685 -8.69 -0.44 -29.05
CA GLN A 685 -9.60 -1.25 -29.89
C GLN A 685 -9.18 -1.32 -31.37
N ARG A 686 -8.40 -0.35 -31.87
CA ARG A 686 -7.81 -0.40 -33.23
C ARG A 686 -6.60 -1.33 -33.33
N GLY A 687 -6.22 -1.99 -32.23
CA GLY A 687 -5.03 -2.84 -32.14
C GLY A 687 -3.76 -2.05 -31.81
N ASN A 688 -3.89 -0.79 -31.40
CA ASN A 688 -2.78 0.13 -31.12
C ASN A 688 -2.39 0.13 -29.64
N CYS A 689 -2.51 -1.01 -28.96
CA CYS A 689 -2.14 -1.15 -27.55
C CYS A 689 -1.42 -2.47 -27.32
N ARG A 690 -0.48 -2.47 -26.39
CA ARG A 690 0.20 -3.67 -25.92
C ARG A 690 0.35 -3.60 -24.40
N ASN A 691 -0.21 -4.60 -23.72
CA ASN A 691 0.05 -4.80 -22.30
C ASN A 691 1.43 -5.42 -22.14
N ILE A 692 2.21 -4.93 -21.18
CA ILE A 692 3.54 -5.45 -20.83
C ILE A 692 3.42 -6.47 -19.68
N ASP A 693 2.21 -6.67 -19.13
CA ASP A 693 1.90 -7.59 -18.03
C ASP A 693 2.78 -7.32 -16.79
N THR A 694 3.27 -6.09 -16.66
CA THR A 694 4.05 -5.61 -15.51
C THR A 694 3.16 -4.76 -14.61
N LEU A 695 3.10 -5.10 -13.32
CA LEU A 695 2.29 -4.36 -12.35
C LEU A 695 2.92 -2.99 -12.06
N LEU A 696 2.07 -1.96 -11.99
CA LEU A 696 2.54 -0.61 -11.65
C LEU A 696 3.13 -0.53 -10.23
N VAL A 697 2.58 -1.29 -9.29
CA VAL A 697 3.08 -1.32 -7.92
C VAL A 697 4.50 -1.90 -7.85
N ASP A 698 4.80 -2.89 -8.70
CA ASP A 698 6.14 -3.48 -8.79
C ASP A 698 7.14 -2.48 -9.35
N LEU A 699 6.77 -1.70 -10.38
CA LEU A 699 7.63 -0.64 -10.92
C LEU A 699 7.98 0.42 -9.87
N VAL A 700 7.00 0.81 -9.04
CA VAL A 700 7.25 1.74 -7.94
C VAL A 700 8.09 1.09 -6.85
N ALA A 701 7.84 -0.17 -6.51
CA ALA A 701 8.66 -0.92 -5.54
C ALA A 701 10.11 -1.04 -6.01
N GLU A 702 10.34 -1.35 -7.29
CA GLU A 702 11.67 -1.38 -7.90
C GLU A 702 12.37 -0.02 -7.86
N GLU A 703 11.66 1.08 -8.10
CA GLU A 703 12.21 2.43 -7.96
C GLU A 703 12.71 2.67 -6.52
N PHE A 704 11.92 2.27 -5.52
CA PHE A 704 12.35 2.34 -4.11
C PHE A 704 13.54 1.42 -3.83
N ARG A 705 13.53 0.18 -4.32
CA ARG A 705 14.63 -0.79 -4.09
C ARG A 705 15.94 -0.30 -4.71
N ASN A 706 15.86 0.28 -5.91
CA ASN A 706 17.04 0.64 -6.70
C ASN A 706 17.57 2.06 -6.43
N TYR A 707 16.71 2.99 -6.01
CA TYR A 707 17.04 4.42 -5.93
C TYR A 707 16.74 5.06 -4.56
N SER A 708 16.81 4.28 -3.49
CA SER A 708 16.66 4.77 -2.11
C SER A 708 17.80 5.73 -1.67
N PRO A 709 17.50 6.87 -1.04
CA PRO A 709 16.18 7.41 -0.76
C PRO A 709 15.54 8.09 -2.00
N VAL A 710 14.30 7.72 -2.31
CA VAL A 710 13.56 8.27 -3.45
C VAL A 710 13.03 9.66 -3.11
N THR A 711 13.31 10.62 -3.98
CA THR A 711 12.75 11.98 -3.94
C THR A 711 12.23 12.36 -5.32
N ARG A 712 11.20 13.22 -5.37
CA ARG A 712 10.73 13.84 -6.62
C ARG A 712 10.38 15.30 -6.42
N LYS A 713 10.60 16.08 -7.46
CA LYS A 713 10.20 17.48 -7.50
C LYS A 713 8.90 17.62 -8.24
N ILE A 714 8.09 18.58 -7.82
CA ILE A 714 7.05 19.13 -8.67
C ILE A 714 7.77 19.99 -9.69
N GLU A 715 7.64 19.61 -10.95
CA GLU A 715 8.13 20.38 -12.09
C GLU A 715 6.90 21.07 -12.69
N PRO A 716 7.00 22.20 -13.40
CA PRO A 716 5.84 22.80 -14.03
C PRO A 716 5.44 21.99 -15.28
N ARG A 717 5.03 20.73 -15.13
CA ARG A 717 4.62 19.85 -16.24
C ARG A 717 3.17 20.15 -16.63
N ILE A 718 2.31 20.44 -15.65
CA ILE A 718 0.88 20.73 -15.86
C ILE A 718 0.58 22.15 -15.40
N ASN A 719 0.49 23.07 -16.35
CA ASN A 719 0.44 24.51 -16.08
C ASN A 719 -0.94 25.11 -16.35
N PRO A 720 -1.70 25.50 -15.31
CA PRO A 720 -2.91 26.29 -15.50
C PRO A 720 -2.56 27.70 -15.98
N ILE A 721 -3.32 28.16 -16.98
CA ILE A 721 -3.42 29.53 -17.45
C ILE A 721 -4.71 30.09 -16.85
N SER A 722 -4.57 31.06 -15.96
CA SER A 722 -5.68 31.76 -15.32
C SER A 722 -5.36 33.25 -15.19
N SER A 723 -6.38 34.06 -14.87
CA SER A 723 -6.24 35.50 -14.70
C SER A 723 -5.28 35.85 -13.57
N VAL A 724 -5.27 35.03 -12.51
CA VAL A 724 -4.39 35.17 -11.35
C VAL A 724 -4.17 33.80 -10.69
N LYS A 725 -2.94 33.53 -10.28
CA LYS A 725 -2.55 32.37 -9.47
C LYS A 725 -2.28 32.81 -8.04
N LEU A 726 -2.85 32.12 -7.07
CA LEU A 726 -2.61 32.32 -5.64
C LEU A 726 -1.90 31.09 -5.07
N GLY A 727 -0.97 31.30 -4.15
CA GLY A 727 -0.31 30.23 -3.40
C GLY A 727 -0.97 30.05 -2.04
N GLY A 728 -1.45 28.85 -1.71
CA GLY A 728 -2.08 28.55 -0.43
C GLY A 728 -1.20 27.64 0.42
N VAL A 729 -0.88 28.06 1.64
CA VAL A 729 -0.05 27.29 2.57
C VAL A 729 -0.90 26.88 3.77
N PHE A 730 -1.24 25.60 3.88
CA PHE A 730 -2.16 25.08 4.91
C PHE A 730 -1.46 24.09 5.85
N PRO A 731 -1.91 23.92 7.11
CA PRO A 731 -1.37 22.93 8.04
C PRO A 731 -2.06 21.59 7.81
N LEU A 732 -1.77 20.91 6.70
CA LEU A 732 -2.44 19.64 6.37
C LEU A 732 -1.88 18.47 7.20
N ARG A 733 -0.70 18.66 7.79
CA ARG A 733 -0.08 17.78 8.79
C ARG A 733 0.47 18.59 9.97
N GLY A 734 0.99 17.87 10.96
CA GLY A 734 1.49 18.45 12.21
C GLY A 734 0.37 18.71 13.21
N SER A 735 0.68 19.51 14.22
CA SER A 735 -0.14 19.66 15.44
C SER A 735 -1.46 20.40 15.23
N TRP A 736 -1.67 21.01 14.05
CA TRP A 736 -2.92 21.69 13.65
C TRP A 736 -3.62 21.03 12.46
N SER A 737 -3.25 19.78 12.15
CA SER A 737 -3.80 19.02 11.01
C SER A 737 -5.31 18.82 11.05
N GLU A 738 -5.92 18.82 12.24
CA GLU A 738 -7.37 18.66 12.40
C GLU A 738 -8.17 19.77 11.70
N PHE A 739 -7.62 20.99 11.59
CA PHE A 739 -8.27 22.13 10.95
C PHE A 739 -7.84 22.33 9.49
N GLY A 740 -6.69 21.77 9.09
CA GLY A 740 -6.06 22.01 7.79
C GLY A 740 -6.98 21.76 6.60
N LYS A 741 -7.76 20.66 6.64
CA LYS A 741 -8.71 20.31 5.58
C LYS A 741 -9.83 21.36 5.45
N SER A 742 -10.43 21.75 6.57
CA SER A 742 -11.52 22.74 6.61
C SER A 742 -11.07 24.12 6.11
N PHE A 743 -9.82 24.52 6.40
CA PHE A 743 -9.24 25.74 5.85
C PHE A 743 -9.08 25.67 4.33
N LEU A 744 -8.55 24.56 3.82
CA LEU A 744 -8.40 24.36 2.38
C LEU A 744 -9.76 24.30 1.67
N GLN A 745 -10.77 23.66 2.27
CA GLN A 745 -12.15 23.65 1.77
C GLN A 745 -12.72 25.07 1.72
N SER A 746 -12.52 25.87 2.77
CA SER A 746 -12.98 27.27 2.80
C SER A 746 -12.33 28.12 1.70
N ALA A 747 -11.03 27.95 1.47
CA ALA A 747 -10.32 28.62 0.38
C ALA A 747 -10.83 28.15 -1.01
N LYS A 748 -11.06 26.85 -1.20
CA LYS A 748 -11.61 26.30 -2.46
C LYS A 748 -13.04 26.76 -2.73
N LEU A 749 -13.86 26.93 -1.69
CA LEU A 749 -15.20 27.49 -1.83
C LEU A 749 -15.13 28.93 -2.38
N ALA A 750 -14.19 29.74 -1.89
CA ALA A 750 -13.94 31.09 -2.42
C ALA A 750 -13.57 31.05 -3.91
N ILE A 751 -12.67 30.14 -4.31
CA ILE A 751 -12.32 29.93 -5.74
C ILE A 751 -13.57 29.61 -6.58
N LYS A 752 -14.41 28.68 -6.12
CA LYS A 752 -15.68 28.33 -6.81
C LYS A 752 -16.62 29.52 -6.92
N HIS A 753 -16.71 30.36 -5.89
CA HIS A 753 -17.53 31.57 -5.93
C HIS A 753 -17.00 32.60 -6.92
N LEU A 754 -15.69 32.85 -6.94
CA LEU A 754 -15.02 33.74 -7.91
C LEU A 754 -15.22 33.26 -9.34
N GLU A 755 -15.09 31.95 -9.57
CA GLU A 755 -15.29 31.34 -10.88
C GLU A 755 -16.75 31.48 -11.38
N LYS A 756 -17.73 31.22 -10.50
CA LYS A 756 -19.16 31.44 -10.78
C LYS A 756 -19.49 32.92 -10.96
N ALA A 757 -18.70 33.82 -10.36
CA ALA A 757 -18.79 35.26 -10.53
C ALA A 757 -18.11 35.78 -11.81
N GLY A 758 -17.39 34.93 -12.54
CA GLY A 758 -16.80 35.26 -13.84
C GLY A 758 -15.31 35.63 -13.79
N TYR A 759 -14.64 35.42 -12.66
CA TYR A 759 -13.21 35.66 -12.51
C TYR A 759 -12.49 34.39 -12.02
N PRO A 760 -12.04 33.51 -12.94
CA PRO A 760 -11.37 32.27 -12.56
C PRO A 760 -10.01 32.54 -11.92
N VAL A 761 -9.75 31.89 -10.80
CA VAL A 761 -8.51 31.98 -10.00
C VAL A 761 -7.97 30.58 -9.78
N THR A 762 -6.67 30.39 -9.97
CA THR A 762 -6.02 29.11 -9.64
C THR A 762 -5.41 29.19 -8.25
N LEU A 763 -5.64 28.19 -7.41
CA LEU A 763 -4.98 28.03 -6.12
C LEU A 763 -3.96 26.87 -6.18
N ILE A 764 -2.68 27.17 -5.96
CA ILE A 764 -1.62 26.17 -5.82
C ILE A 764 -1.34 25.92 -4.34
N VAL A 765 -1.55 24.68 -3.89
CA VAL A 765 -1.56 24.29 -2.48
C VAL A 765 -0.22 23.71 -2.05
N ALA A 766 0.24 24.10 -0.87
CA ALA A 766 1.39 23.57 -0.17
C ALA A 766 1.07 23.25 1.30
N ASP A 767 1.74 22.24 1.86
CA ASP A 767 1.57 21.83 3.26
C ASP A 767 2.71 22.35 4.13
N SER A 768 2.37 23.10 5.17
CA SER A 768 3.32 23.63 6.14
C SER A 768 3.75 22.63 7.21
N LYS A 769 3.02 21.53 7.41
CA LYS A 769 3.15 20.65 8.58
C LYS A 769 3.08 21.38 9.94
N THR A 770 2.50 22.58 10.01
CA THR A 770 2.59 23.46 11.20
C THR A 770 4.04 23.80 11.58
N ASP A 771 5.02 23.57 10.70
CA ASP A 771 6.45 23.73 10.96
C ASP A 771 7.02 24.92 10.16
N PRO A 772 7.80 25.81 10.79
CA PRO A 772 8.33 27.01 10.13
C PRO A 772 9.31 26.71 9.00
N THR A 773 10.16 25.69 9.14
CA THR A 773 11.17 25.33 8.14
C THR A 773 10.50 24.71 6.92
N VAL A 774 9.54 23.81 7.16
CA VAL A 774 8.73 23.20 6.11
C VAL A 774 7.90 24.27 5.42
N GLY A 775 7.20 25.15 6.16
CA GLY A 775 6.42 26.25 5.57
C GLY A 775 7.24 27.16 4.65
N VAL A 776 8.45 27.56 5.06
CA VAL A 776 9.36 28.37 4.21
C VAL A 776 9.76 27.59 2.95
N SER A 777 10.22 26.34 3.10
CA SER A 777 10.65 25.53 1.95
C SER A 777 9.52 25.22 0.97
N ALA A 778 8.31 25.02 1.47
CA ALA A 778 7.11 24.74 0.67
C ALA A 778 6.56 26.00 -0.04
N SER A 779 6.81 27.19 0.52
CA SER A 779 6.37 28.47 -0.07
C SER A 779 7.27 28.95 -1.22
N ARG A 780 8.56 28.62 -1.21
CA ARG A 780 9.50 29.06 -2.26
C ARG A 780 9.06 28.65 -3.67
N PRO A 781 8.71 27.38 -3.95
CA PRO A 781 8.26 26.99 -5.29
C PRO A 781 6.97 27.68 -5.73
N LEU A 782 6.10 28.09 -4.82
CA LEU A 782 4.87 28.83 -5.17
C LEU A 782 5.23 30.13 -5.90
N ILE A 783 6.26 30.85 -5.42
CA ILE A 783 6.72 32.10 -6.04
C ILE A 783 7.70 31.81 -7.17
N GLU A 784 8.75 31.03 -6.90
CA GLU A 784 9.89 30.86 -7.82
C GLU A 784 9.55 30.01 -9.05
N THR A 785 8.63 29.06 -8.92
CA THR A 785 8.25 28.12 -10.00
C THR A 785 6.86 28.41 -10.55
N TRP A 786 5.88 28.61 -9.68
CA TRP A 786 4.47 28.75 -10.08
C TRP A 786 4.04 30.20 -10.35
N ASP A 787 4.89 31.18 -10.04
CA ASP A 787 4.68 32.61 -10.29
C ASP A 787 3.33 33.11 -9.72
N VAL A 788 3.06 32.76 -8.45
CA VAL A 788 1.84 33.21 -7.77
C VAL A 788 1.87 34.71 -7.48
N ALA A 789 0.73 35.37 -7.63
CA ALA A 789 0.58 36.80 -7.43
C ALA A 789 0.50 37.20 -5.95
N ALA A 790 0.04 36.30 -5.09
CA ALA A 790 -0.07 36.49 -3.65
C ALA A 790 -0.08 35.15 -2.90
N LEU A 791 0.14 35.20 -1.58
CA LEU A 791 0.15 34.04 -0.70
C LEU A 791 -0.96 34.12 0.36
N ILE A 792 -1.82 33.11 0.38
CA ILE A 792 -2.67 32.78 1.52
C ILE A 792 -1.82 31.98 2.51
N ALA A 793 -1.08 32.69 3.37
CA ALA A 793 -0.05 32.07 4.21
C ALA A 793 -0.50 31.84 5.65
N SER A 794 0.21 30.87 6.25
CA SER A 794 -0.35 29.77 7.04
C SER A 794 -1.18 30.13 8.28
N ALA A 795 -1.83 29.09 8.80
CA ALA A 795 -2.76 29.18 9.90
C ALA A 795 -2.10 29.55 11.25
N THR A 796 -0.78 29.37 11.41
CA THR A 796 -0.08 29.69 12.67
C THR A 796 0.89 30.84 12.50
N SER A 797 1.02 31.67 13.55
CA SER A 797 1.97 32.79 13.54
C SER A 797 3.42 32.32 13.46
N GLY A 798 3.73 31.15 14.03
CA GLY A 798 5.04 30.51 13.94
C GLY A 798 5.47 30.17 12.51
N VAL A 799 4.53 29.92 11.60
CA VAL A 799 4.82 29.66 10.17
C VAL A 799 4.69 30.92 9.32
N THR A 800 3.68 31.75 9.58
CA THR A 800 3.38 32.98 8.82
C THR A 800 4.53 33.97 8.82
N ILE A 801 5.15 34.20 9.99
CA ILE A 801 6.23 35.18 10.13
C ILE A 801 7.49 34.77 9.33
N PRO A 802 8.02 33.53 9.46
CA PRO A 802 9.15 33.09 8.65
C PRO A 802 8.90 33.13 7.14
N ILE A 803 7.69 32.78 6.66
CA ILE A 803 7.35 32.89 5.23
C ILE A 803 7.42 34.35 4.79
N ALA A 804 6.84 35.28 5.56
CA ALA A 804 6.86 36.71 5.26
C ALA A 804 8.31 37.22 5.16
N GLU A 805 9.12 36.96 6.20
CA GLU A 805 10.50 37.48 6.31
C GLU A 805 11.45 36.88 5.26
N GLN A 806 11.32 35.58 4.94
CA GLN A 806 12.33 34.84 4.16
C GLN A 806 11.92 34.56 2.72
N VAL A 807 10.65 34.72 2.38
CA VAL A 807 10.08 34.35 1.07
C VAL A 807 9.24 35.47 0.49
N ALA A 808 8.14 35.87 1.13
CA ALA A 808 7.15 36.77 0.52
C ALA A 808 7.68 38.21 0.33
N ILE A 809 8.11 38.86 1.41
CA ILE A 809 8.62 40.24 1.39
C ILE A 809 9.87 40.39 0.50
N PRO A 810 10.89 39.50 0.59
CA PRO A 810 12.06 39.58 -0.30
C PRO A 810 11.72 39.50 -1.80
N ASN A 811 10.65 38.79 -2.15
CA ASN A 811 10.17 38.64 -3.54
C ASN A 811 9.07 39.65 -3.90
N GLN A 812 8.72 40.58 -3.00
CA GLN A 812 7.65 41.57 -3.20
C GLN A 812 6.29 40.94 -3.51
N VAL A 813 5.99 39.81 -2.87
CA VAL A 813 4.70 39.11 -2.99
C VAL A 813 3.88 39.37 -1.73
N PRO A 814 2.66 39.93 -1.84
CA PRO A 814 1.80 40.14 -0.68
C PRO A 814 1.38 38.80 -0.07
N GLN A 815 1.22 38.83 1.25
CA GLN A 815 0.88 37.67 2.06
C GLN A 815 -0.30 38.01 2.97
N MET A 816 -1.35 37.17 2.91
CA MET A 816 -2.54 37.25 3.75
C MET A 816 -2.54 36.14 4.80
N GLY A 817 -2.32 36.49 6.07
CA GLY A 817 -2.44 35.60 7.21
C GLY A 817 -3.91 35.37 7.59
N TYR A 818 -4.43 34.15 7.43
CA TYR A 818 -5.85 33.89 7.66
C TYR A 818 -6.20 33.43 9.09
N ALA A 819 -5.23 32.93 9.86
CA ALA A 819 -5.42 32.53 11.26
C ALA A 819 -4.25 32.94 12.17
N ALA A 820 -3.34 33.78 11.67
CA ALA A 820 -2.16 34.21 12.40
C ALA A 820 -2.45 35.44 13.28
N THR A 821 -2.58 35.23 14.58
CA THR A 821 -3.08 36.24 15.54
C THR A 821 -1.99 37.00 16.32
N SER A 822 -0.72 36.56 16.27
CA SER A 822 0.36 37.13 17.08
C SER A 822 0.48 38.66 16.92
N PRO A 823 0.63 39.44 18.02
CA PRO A 823 0.86 40.88 17.93
C PRO A 823 2.19 41.25 17.25
N LYS A 824 3.11 40.28 17.11
CA LYS A 824 4.38 40.49 16.41
C LYS A 824 4.18 40.76 14.91
N ILE A 825 3.08 40.29 14.32
CA ILE A 825 2.75 40.54 12.90
C ILE A 825 2.57 42.03 12.66
N THR A 826 1.83 42.72 13.54
CA THR A 826 1.54 44.16 13.48
C THR A 826 2.78 45.06 13.41
N VAL A 827 3.88 44.61 14.00
CA VAL A 827 5.11 45.39 14.18
C VAL A 827 6.33 44.68 13.59
N LEU A 828 6.10 43.81 12.61
CA LEU A 828 7.15 43.01 12.01
C LEU A 828 8.19 43.90 11.33
N GLU A 829 9.43 43.92 11.83
CA GLU A 829 10.48 44.81 11.32
C GLU A 829 10.74 44.64 9.82
N ALA A 830 10.63 43.41 9.31
CA ALA A 830 10.83 43.11 7.90
C ALA A 830 9.79 43.78 6.98
N ASP A 831 8.60 44.12 7.48
CA ASP A 831 7.52 44.70 6.67
C ASP A 831 7.41 46.22 6.80
N ILE A 832 8.10 46.84 7.76
CA ILE A 832 8.06 48.29 7.98
C ILE A 832 8.55 49.03 6.72
N GLY A 833 7.63 49.75 6.07
CA GLY A 833 7.89 50.49 4.84
C GLY A 833 7.81 49.66 3.55
N HIS A 834 7.41 48.38 3.66
CA HIS A 834 7.25 47.45 2.55
C HIS A 834 5.77 47.10 2.27
N ASP A 835 4.95 46.96 3.32
CA ASP A 835 3.49 46.81 3.27
C ASP A 835 3.02 45.54 2.52
N PHE A 836 3.69 44.41 2.69
CA PHE A 836 3.35 43.14 2.06
C PHE A 836 2.71 42.11 3.01
N LEU A 837 2.56 42.41 4.30
CA LEU A 837 1.95 41.49 5.27
C LEU A 837 0.60 42.01 5.77
N PHE A 838 -0.46 41.25 5.48
CA PHE A 838 -1.83 41.54 5.88
C PHE A 838 -2.41 40.34 6.62
N ARG A 839 -3.52 40.54 7.34
CA ARG A 839 -4.27 39.42 7.94
C ARG A 839 -5.76 39.69 8.04
N THR A 840 -6.54 38.67 7.72
CA THR A 840 -7.99 38.65 7.99
C THR A 840 -8.29 38.21 9.43
N ALA A 841 -7.32 37.65 10.15
CA ALA A 841 -7.45 37.29 11.57
C ALA A 841 -7.31 38.51 12.49
N VAL A 842 -8.12 38.54 13.56
CA VAL A 842 -8.04 39.58 14.61
C VAL A 842 -6.80 39.35 15.47
N SER A 843 -6.16 40.45 15.91
CA SER A 843 -4.97 40.43 16.77
C SER A 843 -5.24 39.86 18.17
N ASP A 844 -4.30 39.06 18.67
CA ASP A 844 -4.24 38.61 20.08
C ASP A 844 -4.18 39.78 21.07
N THR A 845 -3.84 40.99 20.61
CA THR A 845 -3.88 42.21 21.42
C THR A 845 -5.28 42.44 22.02
N THR A 846 -6.33 42.15 21.25
CA THR A 846 -7.72 42.24 21.71
C THR A 846 -8.12 41.01 22.51
N GLN A 847 -7.78 39.81 22.00
CA GLN A 847 -8.16 38.55 22.65
C GLN A 847 -7.57 38.40 24.05
N GLY A 848 -6.28 38.73 24.24
CA GLY A 848 -5.61 38.64 25.53
C GLY A 848 -6.20 39.58 26.58
N LEU A 849 -6.71 40.74 26.17
CA LEU A 849 -7.45 41.66 27.06
C LEU A 849 -8.78 41.03 27.52
N VAL A 850 -9.56 40.48 26.59
CA VAL A 850 -10.85 39.84 26.90
C VAL A 850 -10.65 38.59 27.76
N LEU A 851 -9.63 37.78 27.47
CA LEU A 851 -9.26 36.61 28.26
C LEU A 851 -8.88 36.99 29.70
N ALA A 852 -8.13 38.09 29.87
CA ALA A 852 -7.78 38.61 31.19
C ALA A 852 -9.01 39.09 31.98
N SER A 853 -9.93 39.80 31.34
CA SER A 853 -11.21 40.20 31.96
C SER A 853 -12.03 38.97 32.36
N MET A 854 -12.21 38.03 31.43
CA MET A 854 -12.94 36.79 31.65
C MET A 854 -12.39 36.00 32.84
N ALA A 855 -11.06 35.86 32.94
CA ALA A 855 -10.40 35.21 34.07
C ALA A 855 -10.69 35.94 35.39
N TYR A 856 -10.56 37.27 35.39
CA TYR A 856 -10.75 38.09 36.58
C TYR A 856 -12.20 38.09 37.07
N ASP A 857 -13.15 38.18 36.15
CA ASP A 857 -14.59 38.21 36.40
C ASP A 857 -15.11 36.83 36.86
N ALA A 858 -14.50 35.74 36.39
CA ALA A 858 -14.70 34.39 36.91
C ALA A 858 -14.19 34.21 38.36
N GLY A 859 -13.51 35.21 38.91
CA GLY A 859 -13.03 35.24 40.30
C GLY A 859 -11.58 34.78 40.48
N TYR A 860 -10.88 34.42 39.41
CA TYR A 860 -9.46 34.06 39.49
C TYR A 860 -8.62 35.29 39.81
N ARG A 861 -7.64 35.13 40.70
CA ARG A 861 -6.69 36.15 41.14
C ARG A 861 -5.25 35.66 41.01
N GLN A 862 -5.00 34.36 41.11
CA GLN A 862 -3.69 33.76 40.85
C GLN A 862 -3.83 32.69 39.78
N VAL A 863 -3.14 32.82 38.66
CA VAL A 863 -3.18 31.84 37.56
C VAL A 863 -1.78 31.46 37.12
N SER A 864 -1.64 30.26 36.57
CA SER A 864 -0.44 29.87 35.82
C SER A 864 -0.78 29.80 34.34
N ILE A 865 0.22 30.02 33.50
CA ILE A 865 0.10 29.93 32.04
C ILE A 865 1.00 28.80 31.57
N LEU A 866 0.45 27.91 30.75
CA LEU A 866 1.21 26.96 29.94
C LEU A 866 1.03 27.38 28.48
N TYR A 867 2.13 27.64 27.77
CA TYR A 867 2.09 28.19 26.41
C TYR A 867 3.08 27.50 25.47
N ILE A 868 2.69 27.36 24.20
CA ILE A 868 3.58 26.88 23.15
C ILE A 868 4.69 27.91 22.88
N ASP A 869 5.96 27.48 22.85
CA ASP A 869 7.11 28.38 22.77
C ASP A 869 7.40 28.91 21.35
N ASP A 870 6.41 29.56 20.76
CA ASP A 870 6.47 30.16 19.43
C ASP A 870 6.04 31.65 19.47
N PRO A 871 6.09 32.38 18.34
CA PRO A 871 5.64 33.78 18.29
C PRO A 871 4.16 34.00 18.68
N TYR A 872 3.29 33.01 18.50
CA TYR A 872 1.89 33.09 18.91
C TYR A 872 1.78 32.97 20.44
N GLY A 873 2.25 31.86 21.01
CA GLY A 873 2.12 31.59 22.44
C GLY A 873 2.83 32.65 23.30
N ARG A 874 4.04 33.09 22.92
CA ARG A 874 4.73 34.19 23.61
C ARG A 874 4.00 35.52 23.51
N GLY A 875 3.38 35.80 22.36
CA GLY A 875 2.63 37.02 22.11
C GLY A 875 1.39 37.11 22.99
N LEU A 876 0.52 36.10 22.90
CA LEU A 876 -0.73 36.05 23.67
C LEU A 876 -0.47 35.95 25.18
N MET A 877 0.54 35.17 25.60
CA MET A 877 0.97 35.10 27.02
C MET A 877 1.36 36.47 27.56
N ALA A 878 2.13 37.25 26.80
CA ALA A 878 2.56 38.59 27.24
C ALA A 878 1.37 39.56 27.36
N VAL A 879 0.48 39.58 26.36
CA VAL A 879 -0.72 40.43 26.38
C VAL A 879 -1.65 40.06 27.53
N PHE A 880 -1.91 38.77 27.73
CA PHE A 880 -2.74 38.30 28.85
C PHE A 880 -2.13 38.70 30.20
N THR A 881 -0.83 38.44 30.39
CA THR A 881 -0.13 38.74 31.65
C THR A 881 -0.24 40.22 32.00
N GLU A 882 0.08 41.09 31.04
CA GLU A 882 0.01 42.54 31.24
C GLU A 882 -1.40 43.00 31.66
N ASN A 883 -2.43 42.50 30.99
CA ASN A 883 -3.81 42.94 31.25
C ASN A 883 -4.38 42.32 32.53
N PHE A 884 -4.08 41.06 32.83
CA PHE A 884 -4.54 40.41 34.06
C PHE A 884 -3.93 41.06 35.31
N GLU A 885 -2.65 41.43 35.25
CA GLU A 885 -1.98 42.17 36.34
C GLU A 885 -2.56 43.58 36.52
N LYS A 886 -2.93 44.28 35.44
CA LYS A 886 -3.60 45.59 35.51
C LYS A 886 -4.97 45.52 36.20
N LEU A 887 -5.70 44.41 36.03
CA LEU A 887 -6.95 44.16 36.74
C LEU A 887 -6.73 43.80 38.22
N GLY A 888 -5.49 43.53 38.63
CA GLY A 888 -5.11 43.16 39.99
C GLY A 888 -5.04 41.65 40.23
N GLY A 889 -5.03 40.84 39.16
CA GLY A 889 -4.61 39.44 39.21
C GLY A 889 -3.09 39.30 39.24
N SER A 890 -2.61 38.06 39.37
CA SER A 890 -1.18 37.72 39.37
C SER A 890 -0.96 36.46 38.55
N VAL A 891 0.01 36.50 37.62
CA VAL A 891 0.50 35.31 36.93
C VAL A 891 1.66 34.73 37.74
N VAL A 892 1.44 33.59 38.39
CA VAL A 892 2.41 33.01 39.34
C VAL A 892 3.45 32.10 38.67
N ALA A 893 3.14 31.60 37.47
CA ALA A 893 4.09 30.95 36.58
C ALA A 893 3.69 31.12 35.12
N SER A 894 4.69 31.25 34.24
CA SER A 894 4.51 31.18 32.79
C SER A 894 5.51 30.15 32.26
N VAL A 895 5.01 28.99 31.87
CA VAL A 895 5.82 27.83 31.53
C VAL A 895 5.75 27.61 30.01
N PRO A 896 6.88 27.74 29.29
CA PRO A 896 6.93 27.38 27.87
C PRO A 896 6.89 25.86 27.72
N HIS A 897 6.31 25.40 26.62
CA HIS A 897 6.48 24.04 26.14
C HIS A 897 6.72 24.00 24.63
N GLU A 898 7.44 22.98 24.18
CA GLU A 898 7.54 22.62 22.76
C GLU A 898 6.44 21.59 22.43
N ASP A 899 6.33 21.22 21.15
CA ASP A 899 5.45 20.13 20.75
C ASP A 899 6.03 18.77 21.22
N LYS A 900 5.36 18.14 22.19
CA LYS A 900 5.73 16.84 22.77
C LYS A 900 4.58 15.84 22.66
N THR A 901 4.88 14.62 22.23
CA THR A 901 3.88 13.57 22.02
C THR A 901 3.64 12.66 23.23
N THR A 902 4.50 12.71 24.26
CA THR A 902 4.50 11.69 25.33
C THR A 902 4.14 12.19 26.73
N SER A 903 4.56 13.39 27.13
CA SER A 903 4.35 13.88 28.50
C SER A 903 4.65 15.38 28.66
N TYR A 904 3.88 16.03 29.55
CA TYR A 904 4.07 17.42 29.99
C TYR A 904 4.20 17.53 31.53
N GLN A 905 4.56 16.42 32.19
CA GLN A 905 4.61 16.34 33.66
C GLN A 905 5.50 17.41 34.30
N SER A 906 6.68 17.65 33.72
CA SER A 906 7.62 18.66 34.21
C SER A 906 7.02 20.06 34.15
N GLU A 907 6.38 20.39 33.03
CA GLU A 907 5.80 21.69 32.75
C GLU A 907 4.59 21.95 33.65
N LEU A 908 3.71 20.95 33.79
CA LEU A 908 2.58 20.99 34.72
C LEU A 908 3.03 21.14 36.17
N SER A 909 4.06 20.39 36.58
CA SER A 909 4.62 20.51 37.93
C SER A 909 5.23 21.88 38.17
N GLN A 910 5.96 22.44 37.20
CA GLN A 910 6.53 23.78 37.28
C GLN A 910 5.42 24.84 37.38
N ALA A 911 4.36 24.70 36.58
CA ALA A 911 3.22 25.61 36.60
C ALA A 911 2.48 25.57 37.96
N ALA A 912 2.32 24.38 38.55
CA ALA A 912 1.63 24.21 39.84
C ALA A 912 2.46 24.75 41.04
N LEU A 913 3.80 24.68 40.96
CA LEU A 913 4.69 25.15 42.03
C LEU A 913 4.89 26.68 42.07
N GLY A 914 4.31 27.43 41.11
CA GLY A 914 4.48 28.87 40.97
C GLY A 914 3.90 29.74 42.10
N GLY A 915 2.91 29.24 42.85
CA GLY A 915 2.29 30.03 43.93
C GLY A 915 0.82 29.70 44.20
N GLU A 916 0.45 28.42 44.23
CA GLU A 916 -0.95 27.95 44.37
C GLU A 916 -1.92 28.59 43.35
N PRO A 917 -1.68 28.40 42.04
CA PRO A 917 -2.57 28.91 41.00
C PRO A 917 -3.98 28.31 41.09
N GLU A 918 -5.00 29.12 40.84
CA GLU A 918 -6.42 28.74 40.90
C GLU A 918 -6.95 28.18 39.56
N ALA A 919 -6.23 28.43 38.47
CA ALA A 919 -6.52 27.90 37.14
C ALA A 919 -5.25 27.88 36.27
N LEU A 920 -5.28 27.04 35.24
CA LEU A 920 -4.28 27.03 34.17
C LEU A 920 -4.85 27.72 32.91
N VAL A 921 -4.19 28.76 32.45
CA VAL A 921 -4.43 29.32 31.11
C VAL A 921 -3.65 28.49 30.09
N ALA A 922 -4.38 27.82 29.21
CA ALA A 922 -3.84 26.91 28.21
C ALA A 922 -3.72 27.62 26.86
N ILE A 923 -2.51 28.08 26.53
CA ILE A 923 -2.19 28.73 25.24
C ILE A 923 -1.45 27.71 24.36
N SER A 924 -2.19 26.68 23.95
CA SER A 924 -1.64 25.50 23.25
C SER A 924 -2.64 24.96 22.24
N PHE A 925 -2.19 24.08 21.35
CA PHE A 925 -3.05 23.42 20.37
C PHE A 925 -3.73 22.17 20.95
N PRO A 926 -4.80 21.66 20.32
CA PRO A 926 -5.61 20.59 20.89
C PRO A 926 -4.81 19.29 21.07
N ALA A 927 -3.86 19.01 20.17
CA ALA A 927 -2.95 17.88 20.29
C ALA A 927 -2.18 17.86 21.63
N GLN A 928 -1.70 19.01 22.12
CA GLN A 928 -1.00 19.09 23.40
C GLN A 928 -1.96 19.05 24.58
N ILE A 929 -3.08 19.78 24.49
CA ILE A 929 -4.11 19.83 25.54
C ILE A 929 -4.67 18.43 25.83
N GLY A 930 -4.95 17.65 24.78
CA GLY A 930 -5.44 16.27 24.90
C GLY A 930 -4.48 15.36 25.68
N VAL A 931 -3.19 15.69 25.75
CA VAL A 931 -2.18 14.96 26.53
C VAL A 931 -2.10 15.50 27.96
N TYR A 932 -1.91 16.81 28.13
CA TYR A 932 -1.59 17.37 29.45
C TYR A 932 -2.82 17.63 30.33
N LEU A 933 -4.00 17.84 29.77
CA LEU A 933 -5.21 18.07 30.57
C LEU A 933 -5.56 16.81 31.39
N PRO A 934 -5.66 15.60 30.81
CA PRO A 934 -5.86 14.38 31.61
C PRO A 934 -4.75 14.13 32.63
N GLN A 935 -3.51 14.47 32.29
CA GLN A 935 -2.36 14.35 33.20
C GLN A 935 -2.46 15.30 34.40
N ALA A 936 -2.87 16.54 34.16
CA ALA A 936 -3.06 17.55 35.19
C ALA A 936 -4.18 17.15 36.16
N LEU A 937 -5.30 16.64 35.65
CA LEU A 937 -6.40 16.13 36.46
C LEU A 937 -5.97 14.91 37.29
N LYS A 938 -5.36 13.92 36.63
CA LYS A 938 -4.95 12.66 37.28
C LYS A 938 -3.95 12.88 38.41
N ASN A 939 -3.01 13.81 38.22
CA ASN A 939 -1.94 14.07 39.20
C ASN A 939 -2.28 15.21 40.16
N GLY A 940 -3.47 15.80 40.06
CA GLY A 940 -3.94 16.85 40.96
C GLY A 940 -3.15 18.16 40.82
N PHE A 941 -2.64 18.46 39.63
CA PHE A 941 -1.97 19.73 39.35
C PHE A 941 -2.98 20.86 39.12
N PHE A 942 -3.99 20.61 38.28
CA PHE A 942 -5.03 21.57 37.91
C PHE A 942 -6.34 20.86 37.62
N ASP A 943 -7.45 21.45 38.04
CA ASP A 943 -8.82 21.03 37.72
C ASP A 943 -9.62 22.09 36.96
N LYS A 944 -9.08 23.31 36.82
CA LYS A 944 -9.69 24.44 36.12
C LYS A 944 -8.78 24.96 35.01
N PHE A 945 -9.36 25.12 33.83
CA PHE A 945 -8.66 25.54 32.62
C PHE A 945 -9.37 26.73 31.99
N LEU A 946 -8.59 27.65 31.42
CA LEU A 946 -9.04 28.71 30.53
C LEU A 946 -8.41 28.50 29.16
N PHE A 947 -9.23 28.48 28.13
CA PHE A 947 -8.81 28.19 26.75
C PHE A 947 -8.70 29.45 25.88
N VAL A 948 -8.15 29.26 24.69
CA VAL A 948 -7.96 30.30 23.67
C VAL A 948 -8.45 29.79 22.31
N ASP A 949 -8.47 30.66 21.31
CA ASP A 949 -8.87 30.39 19.93
C ASP A 949 -8.28 29.09 19.41
N ALA A 950 -6.97 28.93 19.56
CA ALA A 950 -6.25 27.79 19.02
C ALA A 950 -6.53 26.45 19.74
N SER A 951 -7.29 26.49 20.84
CA SER A 951 -7.70 25.33 21.64
C SER A 951 -9.16 24.93 21.42
N LYS A 952 -9.93 25.68 20.61
CA LYS A 952 -11.34 25.44 20.34
C LYS A 952 -11.52 24.22 19.44
N SER A 953 -11.72 23.04 20.01
CA SER A 953 -11.74 21.76 19.27
C SER A 953 -12.77 20.78 19.80
N GLU A 954 -13.62 20.29 18.90
CA GLU A 954 -14.53 19.16 19.19
C GLU A 954 -13.75 17.88 19.49
N LYS A 955 -12.55 17.70 18.93
CA LYS A 955 -11.72 16.51 19.18
C LYS A 955 -11.31 16.39 20.65
N LEU A 956 -11.17 17.50 21.37
CA LEU A 956 -10.92 17.46 22.81
C LEU A 956 -12.08 16.82 23.56
N ILE A 957 -13.32 16.95 23.10
CA ILE A 957 -14.49 16.30 23.70
C ILE A 957 -14.35 14.78 23.61
N GLU A 958 -13.89 14.27 22.48
CA GLU A 958 -13.64 12.84 22.28
C GLU A 958 -12.47 12.32 23.14
N VAL A 959 -11.39 13.11 23.25
CA VAL A 959 -10.15 12.69 23.93
C VAL A 959 -10.25 12.80 25.45
N VAL A 960 -10.85 13.89 25.95
CA VAL A 960 -10.90 14.24 27.37
C VAL A 960 -12.24 13.84 28.00
N GLY A 961 -13.31 13.81 27.22
CA GLY A 961 -14.68 13.54 27.66
C GLY A 961 -15.49 14.82 27.90
N ALA A 962 -16.72 14.85 27.39
CA ALA A 962 -17.65 15.97 27.55
C ALA A 962 -17.86 16.36 29.02
N ASP A 963 -18.06 15.38 29.90
CA ASP A 963 -18.29 15.61 31.34
C ASP A 963 -17.11 16.32 32.02
N VAL A 964 -15.90 16.13 31.52
CA VAL A 964 -14.68 16.75 32.06
C VAL A 964 -14.55 18.20 31.59
N LEU A 965 -14.93 18.47 30.33
CA LEU A 965 -14.83 19.80 29.73
C LEU A 965 -16.01 20.72 30.06
N GLU A 966 -17.13 20.16 30.54
CA GLU A 966 -18.37 20.91 30.81
C GLU A 966 -18.12 22.19 31.63
N GLY A 967 -18.53 23.33 31.07
CA GLY A 967 -18.38 24.66 31.66
C GLY A 967 -16.98 25.27 31.55
N MET A 968 -16.00 24.58 30.97
CA MET A 968 -14.71 25.20 30.62
C MET A 968 -14.88 26.11 29.40
N CYS A 969 -14.30 27.29 29.49
CA CYS A 969 -14.48 28.36 28.51
C CYS A 969 -13.15 28.87 27.97
N GLY A 970 -13.22 29.49 26.80
CA GLY A 970 -12.10 30.18 26.17
C GLY A 970 -12.53 31.45 25.45
N THR A 971 -11.54 32.13 24.89
CA THR A 971 -11.75 33.29 24.02
C THR A 971 -11.35 32.95 22.60
N GLY A 972 -11.83 33.68 21.60
CA GLY A 972 -11.32 33.56 20.24
C GLY A 972 -11.90 34.60 19.28
N PRO A 973 -11.58 34.56 17.98
CA PRO A 973 -12.18 35.45 17.00
C PRO A 973 -13.70 35.26 16.96
N GLY A 974 -14.44 36.34 17.18
CA GLY A 974 -15.89 36.35 17.04
C GLY A 974 -16.28 36.96 15.69
N ALA A 975 -17.33 36.42 15.07
CA ALA A 975 -17.98 37.06 13.93
C ALA A 975 -19.41 37.44 14.31
N ALA A 976 -19.81 38.67 14.04
CA ALA A 976 -21.21 39.04 14.12
C ALA A 976 -22.02 38.25 13.08
N GLN A 977 -23.29 37.98 13.36
CA GLN A 977 -24.14 37.31 12.39
C GLN A 977 -24.50 38.28 11.24
N THR A 978 -23.65 38.33 10.22
CA THR A 978 -23.81 39.15 9.01
C THR A 978 -24.46 38.36 7.87
N ALA A 979 -24.90 39.06 6.82
CA ALA A 979 -25.37 38.41 5.60
C ALA A 979 -24.25 37.57 4.95
N SER A 980 -23.02 38.07 4.92
CA SER A 980 -21.84 37.34 4.44
C SER A 980 -21.59 36.02 5.17
N LEU A 981 -21.65 36.01 6.51
CA LEU A 981 -21.44 34.77 7.28
C LEU A 981 -22.55 33.75 6.99
N LEU A 982 -23.81 34.19 6.88
CA LEU A 982 -24.92 33.30 6.54
C LEU A 982 -24.78 32.74 5.12
N ASN A 983 -24.37 33.56 4.15
CA ASN A 983 -24.14 33.13 2.77
C ASN A 983 -22.99 32.12 2.68
N PHE A 984 -21.89 32.36 3.39
CA PHE A 984 -20.77 31.43 3.49
C PHE A 984 -21.21 30.09 4.08
N ASN A 985 -21.87 30.09 5.25
CA ASN A 985 -22.32 28.86 5.90
C ASN A 985 -23.27 28.05 5.00
N THR A 986 -24.22 28.72 4.36
CA THR A 986 -25.18 28.09 3.42
C THR A 986 -24.46 27.48 2.22
N SER A 987 -23.47 28.17 1.67
CA SER A 987 -22.73 27.71 0.50
C SER A 987 -21.78 26.58 0.84
N TYR A 988 -21.16 26.62 2.01
CA TYR A 988 -20.29 25.56 2.52
C TYR A 988 -21.09 24.27 2.71
N GLU A 989 -22.25 24.34 3.37
CA GLU A 989 -23.14 23.17 3.56
C GLU A 989 -23.65 22.61 2.22
N ALA A 990 -24.01 23.49 1.28
CA ALA A 990 -24.44 23.06 -0.05
C ALA A 990 -23.32 22.38 -0.85
N GLU A 991 -22.06 22.77 -0.64
CA GLU A 991 -20.91 22.24 -1.37
C GLU A 991 -20.37 20.95 -0.77
N TYR A 992 -20.29 20.86 0.57
CA TYR A 992 -19.63 19.76 1.26
C TYR A 992 -20.60 18.79 1.96
N GLY A 993 -21.90 19.10 2.00
CA GLY A 993 -22.92 18.26 2.64
C GLY A 993 -22.87 18.26 4.16
N GLU A 994 -22.03 19.11 4.76
CA GLU A 994 -21.86 19.29 6.19
C GLU A 994 -21.79 20.78 6.53
N SER A 995 -22.32 21.17 7.68
CA SER A 995 -22.14 22.53 8.17
C SER A 995 -20.65 22.83 8.38
N PRO A 996 -20.21 24.11 8.23
CA PRO A 996 -18.85 24.49 8.60
C PRO A 996 -18.53 24.01 10.01
N SER A 997 -17.37 23.40 10.18
CA SER A 997 -16.92 22.95 11.51
C SER A 997 -16.81 24.13 12.47
N THR A 998 -16.85 23.87 13.78
CA THR A 998 -16.65 24.89 14.82
C THR A 998 -15.20 25.39 14.91
N ALA A 999 -14.33 24.90 14.02
CA ALA A 999 -12.95 25.32 13.89
C ALA A 999 -12.86 26.84 13.73
N PRO A 1000 -11.94 27.50 14.46
CA PRO A 1000 -11.77 28.93 14.36
C PRO A 1000 -11.20 29.29 12.98
N PHE A 1001 -11.47 30.49 12.48
CA PHE A 1001 -10.87 31.07 11.26
C PHE A 1001 -11.28 30.50 9.89
N LEU A 1002 -12.26 29.59 9.81
CA LEU A 1002 -12.78 29.10 8.52
C LEU A 1002 -13.22 30.25 7.58
N PRO A 1003 -14.06 31.21 8.04
CA PRO A 1003 -14.45 32.34 7.20
C PRO A 1003 -13.28 33.23 6.80
N ASN A 1004 -12.24 33.33 7.64
CA ASN A 1004 -11.07 34.16 7.38
C ASN A 1004 -10.21 33.60 6.23
N ALA A 1005 -10.14 32.27 6.09
CA ALA A 1005 -9.48 31.61 4.95
C ALA A 1005 -10.24 31.84 3.64
N TYR A 1006 -11.57 31.85 3.69
CA TYR A 1006 -12.41 32.22 2.55
C TYR A 1006 -12.20 33.69 2.15
N ASP A 1007 -12.24 34.61 3.11
CA ASP A 1007 -12.09 36.05 2.86
C ASP A 1007 -10.70 36.42 2.33
N ALA A 1008 -9.65 35.76 2.82
CA ALA A 1008 -8.29 35.98 2.34
C ALA A 1008 -8.19 35.77 0.82
N VAL A 1009 -8.81 34.71 0.30
CA VAL A 1009 -8.85 34.42 -1.15
C VAL A 1009 -9.68 35.46 -1.91
N ILE A 1010 -10.86 35.81 -1.40
CA ILE A 1010 -11.75 36.78 -2.07
C ILE A 1010 -11.08 38.15 -2.20
N ILE A 1011 -10.48 38.65 -1.12
CA ILE A 1011 -9.85 39.97 -1.08
C ILE A 1011 -8.67 40.04 -2.04
N GLU A 1012 -7.78 39.05 -2.03
CA GLU A 1012 -6.64 39.00 -2.97
C GLU A 1012 -7.11 38.93 -4.42
N ALA A 1013 -8.19 38.19 -4.71
CA ALA A 1013 -8.75 38.10 -6.05
C ALA A 1013 -9.42 39.41 -6.52
N LEU A 1014 -10.18 40.07 -5.64
CA LEU A 1014 -10.77 41.39 -5.91
C LEU A 1014 -9.68 42.45 -6.15
N ALA A 1015 -8.64 42.45 -5.33
CA ALA A 1015 -7.49 43.34 -5.48
C ALA A 1015 -6.73 43.09 -6.78
N ALA A 1016 -6.54 41.82 -7.16
CA ALA A 1016 -5.93 41.45 -8.44
C ALA A 1016 -6.76 41.98 -9.62
N TYR A 1017 -8.08 41.82 -9.57
CA TYR A 1017 -8.99 42.31 -10.61
C TYR A 1017 -8.98 43.84 -10.68
N ALA A 1018 -9.02 44.52 -9.52
CA ALA A 1018 -8.94 45.98 -9.45
C ALA A 1018 -7.65 46.51 -10.10
N ALA A 1019 -6.50 45.89 -9.80
CA ALA A 1019 -5.22 46.24 -10.40
C ALA A 1019 -5.21 46.00 -11.92
N GLN A 1020 -5.82 44.88 -12.36
CA GLN A 1020 -5.95 44.53 -13.77
C GLN A 1020 -6.75 45.59 -14.55
N VAL A 1021 -7.91 46.01 -14.04
CA VAL A 1021 -8.80 46.94 -14.77
C VAL A 1021 -8.34 48.39 -14.70
N GLN A 1022 -7.66 48.80 -13.62
CA GLN A 1022 -7.16 50.17 -13.48
C GLN A 1022 -5.86 50.38 -14.25
N ASN A 1023 -4.90 49.46 -14.12
CA ASN A 1023 -3.52 49.67 -14.53
C ASN A 1023 -3.01 48.62 -15.54
N GLY A 1024 -3.83 47.64 -15.92
CA GLY A 1024 -3.47 46.57 -16.85
C GLY A 1024 -2.49 45.55 -16.29
N SER A 1025 -2.34 45.48 -14.96
CA SER A 1025 -1.32 44.66 -14.28
C SER A 1025 -1.94 43.79 -13.19
N THR A 1026 -1.60 42.50 -13.19
CA THR A 1026 -1.88 41.55 -12.09
C THR A 1026 -0.61 41.21 -11.31
N THR A 1027 0.42 42.07 -11.40
CA THR A 1027 1.67 41.87 -10.65
C THR A 1027 1.42 41.86 -9.14
N PRO A 1028 2.26 41.14 -8.36
CA PRO A 1028 2.13 41.10 -6.91
C PRO A 1028 2.04 42.49 -6.24
N VAL A 1029 2.87 43.43 -6.67
CA VAL A 1029 2.85 44.83 -6.18
C VAL A 1029 1.56 45.56 -6.55
N GLY A 1030 1.06 45.36 -7.78
CA GLY A 1030 -0.19 45.98 -8.22
C GLY A 1030 -1.40 45.48 -7.44
N LEU A 1031 -1.44 44.17 -7.15
CA LEU A 1031 -2.44 43.55 -6.28
C LEU A 1031 -2.37 44.13 -4.87
N ARG A 1032 -1.18 44.15 -4.25
CA ARG A 1032 -0.96 44.72 -2.91
C ARG A 1032 -1.55 46.13 -2.79
N ASP A 1033 -1.27 46.98 -3.78
CA ASP A 1033 -1.71 48.39 -3.78
C ASP A 1033 -3.23 48.56 -3.81
N GLN A 1034 -4.00 47.48 -4.05
CA GLN A 1034 -5.46 47.50 -4.11
C GLN A 1034 -6.13 46.82 -2.91
N LEU A 1035 -5.39 46.14 -2.02
CA LEU A 1035 -5.96 45.37 -0.90
C LEU A 1035 -6.84 46.22 0.01
N ARG A 1036 -6.40 47.44 0.35
CA ARG A 1036 -7.19 48.39 1.16
C ARG A 1036 -8.37 48.98 0.40
N ASP A 1037 -8.22 49.23 -0.89
CA ASP A 1037 -9.24 49.90 -1.71
C ASP A 1037 -10.45 49.01 -2.00
N VAL A 1038 -10.28 47.68 -2.04
CA VAL A 1038 -11.38 46.73 -2.28
C VAL A 1038 -12.13 46.33 -1.01
N ALA A 1039 -11.47 46.44 0.14
CA ALA A 1039 -12.06 46.11 1.42
C ALA A 1039 -12.70 47.33 2.10
N GLY A 1040 -12.09 48.51 1.98
CA GLY A 1040 -12.40 49.69 2.78
C GLY A 1040 -13.39 50.70 2.21
N GLN A 1041 -13.89 51.57 3.10
CA GLN A 1041 -14.77 52.71 2.77
C GLN A 1041 -14.01 53.88 2.11
N PRO A 1042 -14.63 54.66 1.20
CA PRO A 1042 -16.04 54.60 0.78
C PRO A 1042 -16.28 53.67 -0.41
N GLY A 1043 -17.31 52.81 -0.37
CA GLY A 1043 -17.66 51.90 -1.48
C GLY A 1043 -19.08 51.34 -1.39
N GLU A 1044 -19.58 50.75 -2.48
CA GLU A 1044 -20.81 49.93 -2.42
C GLU A 1044 -20.50 48.65 -1.63
N GLU A 1045 -21.33 48.32 -0.63
CA GLU A 1045 -21.14 47.13 0.20
C GLU A 1045 -21.30 45.85 -0.64
N ILE A 1046 -20.32 44.96 -0.56
CA ILE A 1046 -20.28 43.67 -1.27
C ILE A 1046 -20.25 42.54 -0.23
N ASN A 1047 -21.28 41.71 -0.16
CA ASN A 1047 -21.28 40.55 0.74
C ASN A 1047 -20.60 39.33 0.11
N ALA A 1048 -20.29 38.33 0.94
CA ALA A 1048 -19.75 37.04 0.54
C ALA A 1048 -20.80 36.15 -0.19
N SER A 1049 -21.26 36.58 -1.37
CA SER A 1049 -22.16 35.82 -2.24
C SER A 1049 -21.74 35.90 -3.71
N ILE A 1050 -22.16 34.93 -4.52
CA ILE A 1050 -21.82 34.91 -5.96
C ILE A 1050 -22.37 36.15 -6.67
N GLU A 1051 -23.59 36.56 -6.35
CA GLU A 1051 -24.26 37.72 -6.94
C GLU A 1051 -23.55 39.03 -6.60
N ASP A 1052 -23.17 39.22 -5.33
CA ASP A 1052 -22.46 40.42 -4.91
C ASP A 1052 -21.02 40.44 -5.46
N LEU A 1053 -20.35 39.30 -5.56
CA LEU A 1053 -19.04 39.23 -6.22
C LEU A 1053 -19.10 39.58 -7.71
N LYS A 1054 -20.14 39.15 -8.43
CA LYS A 1054 -20.38 39.61 -9.82
C LYS A 1054 -20.52 41.13 -9.86
N ARG A 1055 -21.31 41.67 -8.93
CA ARG A 1055 -21.52 43.11 -8.80
C ARG A 1055 -20.22 43.86 -8.50
N ALA A 1056 -19.36 43.31 -7.65
CA ALA A 1056 -18.05 43.85 -7.34
C ALA A 1056 -17.18 43.98 -8.59
N PHE A 1057 -17.10 42.93 -9.42
CA PHE A 1057 -16.36 42.97 -10.67
C PHE A 1057 -16.93 43.99 -11.67
N GLU A 1058 -18.26 44.11 -11.79
CA GLU A 1058 -18.89 45.16 -12.62
C GLU A 1058 -18.52 46.58 -12.15
N LEU A 1059 -18.51 46.81 -10.83
CA LEU A 1059 -18.17 48.09 -10.23
C LEU A 1059 -16.70 48.44 -10.43
N LEU A 1060 -15.80 47.50 -10.17
CA LEU A 1060 -14.36 47.67 -10.37
C LEU A 1060 -14.05 47.93 -11.85
N GLN A 1061 -14.68 47.20 -12.78
CA GLN A 1061 -14.55 47.42 -14.21
C GLN A 1061 -15.04 48.83 -14.63
N ALA A 1062 -16.04 49.37 -13.94
CA ALA A 1062 -16.54 50.73 -14.13
C ALA A 1062 -15.72 51.81 -13.40
N GLY A 1063 -14.64 51.44 -12.70
CA GLY A 1063 -13.81 52.34 -11.90
C GLY A 1063 -14.53 52.91 -10.67
N LYS A 1064 -15.49 52.17 -10.11
CA LYS A 1064 -16.23 52.55 -8.91
C LYS A 1064 -15.70 51.79 -7.69
N PRO A 1065 -15.62 52.44 -6.52
CA PRO A 1065 -15.13 51.79 -5.32
C PRO A 1065 -16.15 50.79 -4.75
N ILE A 1066 -15.65 49.75 -4.11
CA ILE A 1066 -16.40 48.70 -3.42
C ILE A 1066 -15.94 48.62 -1.98
N ASN A 1067 -16.75 48.00 -1.12
CA ASN A 1067 -16.40 47.72 0.28
C ASN A 1067 -16.80 46.27 0.56
N TYR A 1068 -15.85 45.35 0.45
CA TYR A 1068 -16.11 43.94 0.71
C TYR A 1068 -16.31 43.69 2.21
N GLU A 1069 -17.51 43.24 2.57
CA GLU A 1069 -17.85 42.79 3.92
C GLU A 1069 -17.71 41.28 3.98
N GLY A 1070 -16.67 40.80 4.65
CA GLY A 1070 -16.26 39.41 4.68
C GLY A 1070 -17.19 38.48 5.46
N ALA A 1071 -17.05 37.19 5.21
CA ALA A 1071 -17.71 36.14 6.00
C ALA A 1071 -17.22 36.12 7.46
N SER A 1072 -15.96 36.50 7.70
CA SER A 1072 -15.36 36.68 9.03
C SER A 1072 -15.75 37.99 9.72
N GLY A 1073 -16.47 38.88 9.02
CA GLY A 1073 -16.85 40.21 9.49
C GLY A 1073 -16.25 41.31 8.62
N ASN A 1074 -16.21 42.52 9.15
CA ASN A 1074 -15.58 43.65 8.48
C ASN A 1074 -14.07 43.38 8.31
N VAL A 1075 -13.56 43.58 7.10
CA VAL A 1075 -12.18 43.33 6.69
C VAL A 1075 -11.45 44.62 6.27
N ASP A 1076 -11.85 45.76 6.84
CA ASP A 1076 -11.20 47.05 6.66
C ASP A 1076 -9.80 47.01 7.26
N PHE A 1077 -8.78 46.98 6.40
CA PHE A 1077 -7.39 46.99 6.84
C PHE A 1077 -6.95 48.38 7.28
N ASP A 1078 -6.32 48.45 8.45
CA ASP A 1078 -5.64 49.65 8.93
C ASP A 1078 -4.32 49.92 8.19
N ASP A 1079 -3.57 50.94 8.64
CA ASP A 1079 -2.27 51.31 8.07
C ASP A 1079 -1.18 50.24 8.25
N LYS A 1080 -1.46 49.18 9.02
CA LYS A 1080 -0.57 48.04 9.29
C LYS A 1080 -1.06 46.74 8.67
N GLY A 1081 -2.16 46.78 7.92
CA GLY A 1081 -2.69 45.59 7.25
C GLY A 1081 -3.53 44.70 8.17
N GLU A 1082 -4.08 45.24 9.26
CA GLU A 1082 -4.89 44.51 10.23
C GLU A 1082 -6.36 44.87 10.18
N VAL A 1083 -7.21 43.88 10.47
CA VAL A 1083 -8.65 44.07 10.61
C VAL A 1083 -9.05 44.19 12.09
N MET A 1084 -10.16 44.88 12.35
CA MET A 1084 -10.77 44.94 13.68
C MET A 1084 -12.05 44.11 13.73
N GLY A 1085 -12.14 43.22 14.72
CA GLY A 1085 -13.33 42.39 14.95
C GLY A 1085 -13.59 42.14 16.43
N PRO A 1086 -14.79 41.66 16.79
CA PRO A 1086 -15.10 41.28 18.17
C PRO A 1086 -14.35 40.00 18.56
N THR A 1087 -14.10 39.84 19.85
CA THR A 1087 -13.64 38.58 20.46
C THR A 1087 -14.84 37.86 21.04
N GLU A 1088 -15.02 36.58 20.71
CA GLU A 1088 -16.03 35.75 21.36
C GLU A 1088 -15.52 35.12 22.65
N ILE A 1089 -16.42 34.90 23.59
CA ILE A 1089 -16.26 33.96 24.71
C ILE A 1089 -17.09 32.73 24.37
N TRP A 1090 -16.44 31.56 24.31
CA TRP A 1090 -17.06 30.28 23.99
C TRP A 1090 -16.85 29.28 25.13
N CYS A 1091 -17.74 28.29 25.28
CA CYS A 1091 -17.66 27.27 26.33
C CYS A 1091 -18.05 25.89 25.79
N TYR A 1092 -17.58 24.83 26.47
CA TYR A 1092 -18.13 23.48 26.30
C TYR A 1092 -19.40 23.34 27.14
N GLU A 1093 -20.54 23.10 26.52
CA GLU A 1093 -21.82 22.88 27.20
C GLU A 1093 -22.61 21.77 26.50
N GLY A 1094 -23.09 20.79 27.26
CA GLY A 1094 -23.92 19.71 26.72
C GLY A 1094 -23.21 18.82 25.69
N GLY A 1095 -21.87 18.76 25.75
CA GLY A 1095 -21.05 18.03 24.76
C GLY A 1095 -20.84 18.76 23.44
N GLU A 1096 -21.14 20.05 23.36
CA GLU A 1096 -20.94 20.91 22.18
C GLU A 1096 -20.15 22.17 22.55
N ILE A 1097 -19.60 22.86 21.54
CA ILE A 1097 -18.98 24.18 21.71
C ILE A 1097 -20.01 25.27 21.42
N VAL A 1098 -20.27 26.13 22.40
CA VAL A 1098 -21.26 27.21 22.29
C VAL A 1098 -20.62 28.59 22.47
N SER A 1099 -20.95 29.53 21.58
CA SER A 1099 -20.58 30.94 21.74
C SER A 1099 -21.53 31.61 22.74
N LYS A 1100 -20.99 32.27 23.78
CA LYS A 1100 -21.75 32.86 24.89
C LYS A 1100 -21.89 34.37 24.76
N GLU A 1101 -20.83 35.05 24.35
CA GLU A 1101 -20.75 36.51 24.30
C GLU A 1101 -19.80 36.98 23.19
N LEU A 1102 -20.14 38.10 22.55
CA LEU A 1102 -19.25 38.82 21.63
C LEU A 1102 -18.83 40.15 22.27
N VAL A 1103 -17.54 40.30 22.54
CA VAL A 1103 -16.94 41.48 23.15
C VAL A 1103 -16.26 42.31 22.07
N SER A 1104 -16.77 43.53 21.83
CA SER A 1104 -16.16 44.45 20.87
C SER A 1104 -15.06 45.30 21.53
N PRO A 1105 -13.99 45.68 20.80
CA PRO A 1105 -12.89 46.49 21.34
C PRO A 1105 -13.31 47.85 21.94
N ASN A 1106 -14.49 48.35 21.55
CA ASN A 1106 -15.05 49.63 22.00
C ASN A 1106 -16.01 49.52 23.18
N SER A 1107 -16.21 48.34 23.78
CA SER A 1107 -17.04 48.19 24.98
C SER A 1107 -16.23 48.60 26.22
N PRO A 1108 -16.53 49.75 26.86
CA PRO A 1108 -15.87 50.08 28.12
C PRO A 1108 -16.42 49.14 29.20
N GLN A 1109 -15.56 48.33 29.81
CA GLN A 1109 -15.76 47.85 31.16
C GLN A 1109 -14.69 48.44 32.07
#